data_AF-A0A9W6C258-F1
#
_entry.id   AF-A0A9W6C258-F1
#
_cell.length_a   1.000
_cell.length_b   1.000
_cell.length_c   1.000
_cell.angle_alpha   90.00
_cell.angle_beta   90.00
_cell.angle_gamma   90.00
#
_symmetry.space_group_name_H-M   'P 1'
#
loop_
_entity.id
_entity.type
_entity.pdbx_description
1 polymer ?
#
loop_
_entity_poly.entity_id
_entity_poly.type
_entity_poly.pdbx_seq_one_letter_code
_entity_poly.pdbx_strand_id
1 'polypeptide(L)'
;MKITAIETFIVPPRWCFVKISTDEGISGWGEPVLEGRAASVAACVEELSDYLIGRDPRLIQDHWTVMYRAGFYRGGGIHMSAIAGLDQALWDIKGKDLGVPVHALLGGQQRDRIRVYSWIGGDRPGDTARMARDCGDRGFTAVKMNGTEEMQFVDSHAKVDQVLERVQAIREEMGPDFGIGIDFHGRVHRPMAKVLAKELEPFRLMFIEEPVLSEHAEALREIANHCSTPIALGERLYTRWDFKAILQGGFVDIIQPDPSHAGGITETYRIAAMAEAHDVALALHCPLGPIALAANLQLDAVCYNAFIQEQSLGIHYNQGSDLLDYLTDPSVFAYDDGFVAIPQGPGLGIELCGVVIMRTVQKLNHGWIFAEGAADPAAPLSGASVTLPHNAVDLPLSYFDETCYQRAFTYQRVIAWDDAWAGRRVQLRFDGAMADNVVWVNGVQVVAHPDGYTPFVADLTDHLRPGDNRITVRIDGSENPAIPPFGAQIDYLTYAGIYRDVWLMVLPERHLTNARILTPDALADAKTVVIRPEVAAPGPVRARLLDGDREIAVVEGEGELTLSGLTGLSLWSTDDPQLYTVELTLPDSGDVTTHRFGFRTAEWTPQGFLLNGQPMTLRGLNRHQSWAHQGYAAGRHAQERDAEIVRFDLGCNMVRTSHYPQSPWFLDRCDEIGLLVFEEIPGWQHIGDQAWQDRSVENVRAMITRDWNHPSIVIWGVRINESSDNHDFYVRTNALARELDPTRATGGVRCITDSEMLEDVYTMNDFILDESELPLINRPRTALRSVAEVTGIKKPVPYLVTEYNGHMFPTKAQDPELRQMEHVIRHLEVLNAAHGDAGIAGSIGWCMFDYNTHKDFGAGDRICHHGVMDIWREPKFAAHAYASQKPPSEGIVMEPVTFWARGERNIGGVLPLIVLTNCDEVEFECAGVTRRVGPDRERFPHLPHPPVIIDHRHISAEELGQWGMSWHPGRITGWLNGEQVALRDYVADPLPTTLQIAPDRDTLPADADIDLRVMLRALDQTGNRLPFLDAGIAVTVDGPARLIGPDLRMLQGGTTGMLLRLTGEAGTIRITARHPQFAEAVATVTVG
;
A
#
# COMPACT_ATOMS: atom_id res chain seq x y z
N MET A 1 -44.11 22.40 -13.55
CA MET A 1 -42.89 21.74 -13.12
C MET A 1 -41.79 22.77 -12.89
N LYS A 2 -41.14 22.72 -11.73
CA LYS A 2 -39.99 23.51 -11.33
C LYS A 2 -38.93 22.63 -10.71
N ILE A 3 -37.66 22.96 -10.93
CA ILE A 3 -36.52 22.32 -10.28
C ILE A 3 -36.52 22.70 -8.79
N THR A 4 -36.47 21.70 -7.91
CA THR A 4 -36.48 21.88 -6.45
C THR A 4 -35.14 21.57 -5.82
N ALA A 5 -34.35 20.68 -6.41
CA ALA A 5 -33.02 20.30 -5.91
C ALA A 5 -32.14 19.79 -7.05
N ILE A 6 -30.84 19.97 -6.89
CA ILE A 6 -29.78 19.42 -7.74
C ILE A 6 -28.74 18.82 -6.81
N GLU A 7 -28.49 17.52 -6.95
CA GLU A 7 -27.63 16.75 -6.04
C GLU A 7 -26.56 16.04 -6.85
N THR A 8 -25.30 16.09 -6.43
CA THR A 8 -24.19 15.38 -7.08
C THR A 8 -23.72 14.20 -6.24
N PHE A 9 -23.30 13.13 -6.90
CA PHE A 9 -22.87 11.88 -6.27
C PHE A 9 -21.54 11.46 -6.89
N ILE A 10 -20.45 11.53 -6.11
CA ILE A 10 -19.17 10.96 -6.53
C ILE A 10 -19.23 9.47 -6.20
N VAL A 11 -19.14 8.63 -7.24
CA VAL A 11 -19.31 7.18 -7.11
C VAL A 11 -18.11 6.44 -7.70
N PRO A 12 -17.76 5.25 -7.16
CA PRO A 12 -16.76 4.38 -7.77
C PRO A 12 -17.08 4.09 -9.26
N PRO A 13 -16.07 3.86 -10.10
CA PRO A 13 -14.64 3.89 -9.80
C PRO A 13 -14.06 5.31 -9.76
N ARG A 14 -14.66 6.26 -10.49
CA ARG A 14 -14.22 7.68 -10.56
C ARG A 14 -15.30 8.63 -11.13
N TRP A 15 -16.56 8.24 -11.10
CA TRP A 15 -17.65 8.97 -11.78
C TRP A 15 -18.32 10.00 -10.87
N CYS A 16 -19.04 10.93 -11.49
CA CYS A 16 -19.88 11.90 -10.82
C CYS A 16 -21.25 11.90 -11.49
N PHE A 17 -22.30 11.55 -10.73
CA PHE A 17 -23.68 11.62 -11.20
C PHE A 17 -24.34 12.89 -10.66
N VAL A 18 -25.31 13.42 -11.39
CA VAL A 18 -26.19 14.49 -10.92
C VAL A 18 -27.64 14.06 -11.03
N LYS A 19 -28.43 14.37 -10.00
CA LYS A 19 -29.87 14.22 -9.97
C LYS A 19 -30.52 15.60 -9.92
N ILE A 20 -31.44 15.88 -10.83
CA ILE A 20 -32.31 17.05 -10.77
C ILE A 20 -33.70 16.58 -10.35
N SER A 21 -34.19 17.09 -9.22
CA SER A 21 -35.52 16.79 -8.68
C SER A 21 -36.49 17.94 -8.95
N THR A 22 -37.78 17.62 -9.14
CA THR A 22 -38.83 18.62 -9.44
C THR A 22 -40.00 18.58 -8.46
N ASP A 23 -40.78 19.68 -8.43
CA ASP A 23 -41.97 19.83 -7.60
C ASP A 23 -43.16 18.92 -7.99
N GLU A 24 -43.06 18.22 -9.11
CA GLU A 24 -44.06 17.27 -9.61
C GLU A 24 -43.64 15.81 -9.40
N GLY A 25 -42.55 15.56 -8.68
CA GLY A 25 -42.09 14.21 -8.32
C GLY A 25 -41.33 13.48 -9.44
N ILE A 26 -41.08 14.15 -10.57
CA ILE A 26 -40.22 13.64 -11.65
C ILE A 26 -38.78 14.08 -11.36
N SER A 27 -37.83 13.17 -11.53
CA SER A 27 -36.40 13.47 -11.46
C SER A 27 -35.66 12.93 -12.68
N GLY A 28 -34.60 13.62 -13.10
CA GLY A 28 -33.72 13.15 -14.15
C GLY A 28 -32.27 13.10 -13.73
N TRP A 29 -31.52 12.28 -14.46
CA TRP A 29 -30.14 11.95 -14.16
C TRP A 29 -29.19 12.37 -15.28
N GLY A 30 -28.00 12.80 -14.88
CA GLY A 30 -26.90 13.14 -15.76
C GLY A 30 -25.56 12.76 -15.15
N GLU A 31 -24.49 12.88 -15.93
CA GLU A 31 -23.14 12.46 -15.53
C GLU A 31 -22.11 13.56 -15.81
N PRO A 32 -21.99 14.56 -14.92
CA PRO A 32 -21.03 15.64 -15.04
C PRO A 32 -19.66 15.20 -14.52
N VAL A 33 -18.87 14.56 -15.38
CA VAL A 33 -17.53 14.06 -15.03
C VAL A 33 -16.46 14.63 -15.95
N LEU A 34 -15.25 14.75 -15.41
CA LEU A 34 -14.01 14.91 -16.15
C LEU A 34 -12.98 14.05 -15.42
N GLU A 35 -12.29 13.16 -16.12
CA GLU A 35 -11.41 12.16 -15.52
C GLU A 35 -10.34 12.80 -14.64
N GLY A 36 -10.21 12.31 -13.40
CA GLY A 36 -9.29 12.88 -12.40
C GLY A 36 -9.72 14.22 -11.79
N ARG A 37 -10.89 14.77 -12.17
CA ARG A 37 -11.39 16.09 -11.74
C ARG A 37 -12.87 16.10 -11.31
N ALA A 38 -13.46 14.96 -10.98
CA ALA A 38 -14.88 14.82 -10.60
C ALA A 38 -15.35 15.83 -9.53
N ALA A 39 -14.57 16.04 -8.46
CA ALA A 39 -14.91 16.99 -7.40
C ALA A 39 -14.95 18.45 -7.90
N SER A 40 -14.06 18.83 -8.81
CA SER A 40 -14.06 20.17 -9.42
C SER A 40 -15.26 20.38 -10.32
N VAL A 41 -15.70 19.34 -11.04
CA VAL A 41 -16.91 19.40 -11.86
C VAL A 41 -18.16 19.48 -10.97
N ALA A 42 -18.22 18.71 -9.87
CA ALA A 42 -19.32 18.78 -8.90
C ALA A 42 -19.48 20.18 -8.30
N ALA A 43 -18.37 20.83 -7.93
CA ALA A 43 -18.39 22.22 -7.48
C ALA A 43 -18.92 23.19 -8.55
N CYS A 44 -18.54 23.01 -9.82
CA CYS A 44 -19.07 23.83 -10.91
C CYS A 44 -20.58 23.58 -11.14
N VAL A 45 -21.06 22.34 -10.95
CA VAL A 45 -22.50 22.04 -10.97
C VAL A 45 -23.23 22.77 -9.84
N GLU A 46 -22.67 22.81 -8.64
CA GLU A 46 -23.22 23.56 -7.50
C GLU A 46 -23.34 25.06 -7.83
N GLU A 47 -22.30 25.68 -8.39
CA GLU A 47 -22.32 27.08 -8.83
C GLU A 47 -23.41 27.37 -9.88
N LEU A 48 -23.61 26.45 -10.84
CA LEU A 48 -24.66 26.56 -11.86
C LEU A 48 -26.07 26.29 -11.31
N SER A 49 -26.17 25.59 -10.18
CA SER A 49 -27.46 25.20 -9.57
C SER A 49 -28.26 26.40 -9.07
N ASP A 50 -27.59 27.46 -8.61
CA ASP A 50 -28.21 28.73 -8.19
C ASP A 50 -29.13 29.33 -9.26
N TYR A 51 -28.79 29.17 -10.54
CA TYR A 51 -29.60 29.64 -11.64
C TYR A 51 -30.80 28.72 -11.95
N LEU A 52 -30.58 27.41 -11.89
CA LEU A 52 -31.54 26.39 -12.31
C LEU A 52 -32.67 26.16 -11.28
N ILE A 53 -32.37 26.27 -9.99
CA ILE A 53 -33.37 26.07 -8.92
C ILE A 53 -34.54 27.05 -9.11
N GLY A 54 -35.77 26.52 -9.04
CA GLY A 54 -37.01 27.26 -9.24
C GLY A 54 -37.40 27.49 -10.71
N ARG A 55 -36.58 27.08 -11.69
CA ARG A 55 -36.87 27.19 -13.13
C ARG A 55 -37.62 25.97 -13.66
N ASP A 56 -38.31 26.14 -14.78
CA ASP A 56 -38.96 25.04 -15.51
C ASP A 56 -37.90 24.21 -16.26
N PRO A 57 -37.70 22.92 -15.92
CA PRO A 57 -36.65 22.10 -16.53
C PRO A 57 -36.86 21.83 -18.03
N ARG A 58 -38.07 22.05 -18.58
CA ARG A 58 -38.40 21.71 -19.97
C ARG A 58 -37.82 22.69 -20.99
N LEU A 59 -37.30 23.83 -20.54
CA LEU A 59 -36.68 24.90 -21.35
C LEU A 59 -35.18 24.63 -21.62
N ILE A 60 -34.83 23.38 -21.94
CA ILE A 60 -33.45 22.88 -22.06
C ILE A 60 -32.53 23.79 -22.90
N GLN A 61 -33.00 24.23 -24.07
CA GLN A 61 -32.23 25.09 -24.97
C GLN A 61 -31.91 26.47 -24.36
N ASP A 62 -32.84 27.03 -23.57
CA ASP A 62 -32.65 28.29 -22.86
C ASP A 62 -31.62 28.11 -21.74
N HIS A 63 -31.78 27.06 -20.93
CA HIS A 63 -30.86 26.71 -19.85
C HIS A 63 -29.44 26.51 -20.36
N TRP A 64 -29.27 25.70 -21.41
CA TRP A 64 -27.97 25.49 -22.04
C TRP A 64 -27.37 26.81 -22.53
N THR A 65 -28.18 27.67 -23.15
CA THR A 65 -27.75 28.98 -23.65
C THR A 65 -27.29 29.88 -22.50
N VAL A 66 -28.04 29.93 -21.39
CA VAL A 66 -27.69 30.76 -20.24
C VAL A 66 -26.42 30.24 -19.56
N MET A 67 -26.37 28.96 -19.23
CA MET A 67 -25.19 28.36 -18.57
C MET A 67 -23.92 28.59 -19.40
N TYR A 68 -23.98 28.42 -20.73
CA TYR A 68 -22.82 28.65 -21.58
C TYR A 68 -22.51 30.14 -21.85
N ARG A 69 -23.53 30.99 -22.10
CA ARG A 69 -23.33 32.35 -22.62
C ARG A 69 -23.44 33.47 -21.60
N ALA A 70 -23.99 33.25 -20.41
CA ALA A 70 -24.15 34.32 -19.41
C ALA A 70 -22.81 34.73 -18.77
N GLY A 71 -21.86 33.79 -18.66
CA GLY A 71 -20.52 34.04 -18.13
C GLY A 71 -19.61 34.82 -19.11
N PHE A 72 -18.64 35.56 -18.54
CA PHE A 72 -17.59 36.24 -19.30
C PHE A 72 -16.56 35.23 -19.84
N TYR A 73 -16.07 34.32 -18.99
CA TYR A 73 -15.24 33.18 -19.37
C TYR A 73 -16.13 31.97 -19.71
N ARG A 74 -15.81 31.24 -20.79
CA ARG A 74 -16.67 30.19 -21.35
C ARG A 74 -15.82 29.01 -21.84
N GLY A 75 -16.44 27.83 -21.88
CA GLY A 75 -15.79 26.62 -22.38
C GLY A 75 -14.81 25.99 -21.39
N GLY A 76 -13.94 25.13 -21.91
CA GLY A 76 -13.01 24.31 -21.13
C GLY A 76 -13.69 23.07 -20.53
N GLY A 77 -12.88 22.07 -20.18
CA GLY A 77 -13.37 20.76 -19.73
C GLY A 77 -14.30 20.83 -18.52
N ILE A 78 -13.90 21.53 -17.45
CA ILE A 78 -14.70 21.59 -16.20
C ILE A 78 -16.10 22.17 -16.44
N HIS A 79 -16.18 23.34 -17.07
CA HIS A 79 -17.45 24.03 -17.26
C HIS A 79 -18.35 23.29 -18.26
N MET A 80 -17.77 22.76 -19.34
CA MET A 80 -18.55 22.02 -20.35
C MET A 80 -19.02 20.66 -19.82
N SER A 81 -18.25 20.00 -18.96
CA SER A 81 -18.68 18.78 -18.26
C SER A 81 -19.81 19.02 -17.26
N ALA A 82 -19.76 20.14 -16.51
CA ALA A 82 -20.84 20.52 -15.61
C ALA A 82 -22.15 20.78 -16.37
N ILE A 83 -22.07 21.55 -17.46
CA ILE A 83 -23.22 21.80 -18.37
C ILE A 83 -23.73 20.48 -18.95
N ALA A 84 -22.83 19.56 -19.30
CA ALA A 84 -23.20 18.29 -19.91
C ALA A 84 -24.09 17.43 -19.01
N GLY A 85 -23.68 17.20 -17.76
CA GLY A 85 -24.50 16.43 -16.83
C GLY A 85 -25.85 17.10 -16.54
N LEU A 86 -25.89 18.43 -16.41
CA LEU A 86 -27.14 19.15 -16.23
C LEU A 86 -28.06 19.03 -17.45
N ASP A 87 -27.53 19.18 -18.67
CA ASP A 87 -28.28 19.04 -19.91
C ASP A 87 -28.86 17.62 -20.07
N GLN A 88 -28.07 16.58 -19.79
CA GLN A 88 -28.52 15.19 -19.80
C GLN A 88 -29.70 14.98 -18.83
N ALA A 89 -29.59 15.47 -17.58
CA ALA A 89 -30.65 15.35 -16.58
C ALA A 89 -31.93 16.09 -16.98
N LEU A 90 -31.82 17.24 -17.64
CA LEU A 90 -32.97 17.99 -18.14
C LEU A 90 -33.66 17.26 -19.32
N TRP A 91 -32.91 16.63 -20.21
CA TRP A 91 -33.45 15.77 -21.27
C TRP A 91 -34.14 14.53 -20.70
N ASP A 92 -33.55 13.91 -19.68
CA ASP A 92 -34.11 12.77 -18.98
C ASP A 92 -35.46 13.13 -18.32
N ILE A 93 -35.53 14.26 -17.60
CA ILE A 93 -36.80 14.79 -17.05
C ILE A 93 -37.83 14.96 -18.16
N LYS A 94 -37.47 15.57 -19.28
CA LYS A 94 -38.43 15.88 -20.34
C LYS A 94 -38.96 14.63 -21.03
N GLY A 95 -38.12 13.62 -21.24
CA GLY A 95 -38.57 12.33 -21.75
C GLY A 95 -39.49 11.60 -20.77
N LYS A 96 -39.18 11.64 -19.46
CA LYS A 96 -40.01 11.06 -18.40
C LYS A 96 -41.36 11.76 -18.23
N ASP A 97 -41.38 13.10 -18.26
CA ASP A 97 -42.60 13.92 -18.24
C ASP A 97 -43.56 13.56 -19.38
N LEU A 98 -43.00 13.28 -20.56
CA LEU A 98 -43.78 12.97 -21.76
C LEU A 98 -43.97 11.46 -22.01
N GLY A 99 -43.36 10.59 -21.19
CA GLY A 99 -43.42 9.13 -21.35
C GLY A 99 -42.76 8.60 -22.63
N VAL A 100 -41.74 9.28 -23.15
CA VAL A 100 -41.05 8.93 -24.41
C VAL A 100 -39.52 8.99 -24.26
N PRO A 101 -38.75 8.19 -25.03
CA PRO A 101 -37.29 8.26 -25.03
C PRO A 101 -36.77 9.58 -25.61
N VAL A 102 -35.56 10.00 -25.22
CA VAL A 102 -34.94 11.25 -25.68
C VAL A 102 -34.79 11.30 -27.19
N HIS A 103 -34.41 10.21 -27.86
CA HIS A 103 -34.29 10.18 -29.32
C HIS A 103 -35.61 10.50 -30.03
N ALA A 104 -36.77 10.15 -29.45
CA ALA A 104 -38.08 10.50 -30.01
C ALA A 104 -38.33 12.01 -29.96
N LEU A 105 -37.80 12.69 -28.93
CA LEU A 105 -37.85 14.15 -28.83
C LEU A 105 -36.89 14.85 -29.81
N LEU A 106 -35.81 14.18 -30.22
CA LEU A 106 -34.80 14.68 -31.16
C LEU A 106 -35.15 14.44 -32.64
N GLY A 107 -36.31 13.82 -32.93
CA GLY A 107 -36.78 13.59 -34.30
C GLY A 107 -37.11 12.14 -34.64
N GLY A 108 -36.83 11.21 -33.73
CA GLY A 108 -37.09 9.78 -33.90
C GLY A 108 -35.85 8.98 -34.32
N GLN A 109 -35.82 7.70 -33.96
CA GLN A 109 -34.69 6.82 -34.23
C GLN A 109 -34.58 6.47 -35.73
N GLN A 110 -33.35 6.48 -36.23
CA GLN A 110 -32.97 6.03 -37.59
C GLN A 110 -32.42 4.59 -37.58
N ARG A 111 -32.20 4.03 -36.40
CA ARG A 111 -31.64 2.70 -36.15
C ARG A 111 -32.19 2.12 -34.86
N ASP A 112 -32.30 0.79 -34.80
CA ASP A 112 -32.78 0.07 -33.61
C ASP A 112 -31.64 -0.43 -32.71
N ARG A 113 -30.43 -0.55 -33.27
CA ARG A 113 -29.20 -0.98 -32.60
C ARG A 113 -27.97 -0.37 -33.27
N ILE A 114 -26.87 -0.23 -32.54
CA ILE A 114 -25.59 0.25 -33.06
C ILE A 114 -24.45 -0.72 -32.72
N ARG A 115 -23.46 -0.79 -33.61
CA ARG A 115 -22.26 -1.62 -33.39
C ARG A 115 -21.46 -1.01 -32.25
N VAL A 116 -20.89 -1.85 -31.38
CA VAL A 116 -20.04 -1.43 -30.27
C VAL A 116 -18.64 -2.04 -30.39
N TYR A 117 -17.65 -1.37 -29.82
CA TYR A 117 -16.33 -1.96 -29.61
C TYR A 117 -16.00 -2.05 -28.12
N SER A 118 -15.13 -3.00 -27.77
CA SER A 118 -14.57 -3.10 -26.43
C SER A 118 -13.13 -2.63 -26.42
N TRP A 119 -12.73 -2.01 -25.31
CA TRP A 119 -11.32 -1.72 -25.06
C TRP A 119 -10.55 -2.99 -24.73
N ILE A 120 -9.33 -3.08 -25.26
CA ILE A 120 -8.33 -4.09 -24.90
C ILE A 120 -6.98 -3.42 -24.62
N GLY A 121 -6.17 -4.06 -23.78
CA GLY A 121 -4.90 -3.53 -23.32
C GLY A 121 -5.01 -2.49 -22.19
N GLY A 122 -3.84 -2.00 -21.77
CA GLY A 122 -3.59 -0.94 -20.78
C GLY A 122 -2.23 -0.28 -21.07
N ASP A 123 -1.69 0.55 -20.19
CA ASP A 123 -0.41 1.28 -20.45
C ASP A 123 0.79 0.36 -20.75
N ARG A 124 0.68 -0.96 -20.50
CA ARG A 124 1.73 -1.95 -20.81
C ARG A 124 1.18 -3.12 -21.66
N PRO A 125 1.68 -3.34 -22.88
CA PRO A 125 0.93 -4.03 -23.95
C PRO A 125 1.13 -5.56 -24.09
N GLY A 126 1.48 -6.27 -23.01
CA GLY A 126 1.96 -7.66 -23.09
C GLY A 126 1.01 -8.73 -23.66
N ASP A 127 -0.31 -8.50 -23.68
CA ASP A 127 -1.31 -9.57 -23.91
C ASP A 127 -2.44 -9.24 -24.91
N THR A 128 -2.23 -8.28 -25.81
CA THR A 128 -3.29 -7.72 -26.68
C THR A 128 -4.04 -8.72 -27.57
N ALA A 129 -3.37 -9.74 -28.14
CA ALA A 129 -4.04 -10.76 -28.98
C ALA A 129 -5.00 -11.65 -28.19
N ARG A 130 -4.62 -12.08 -26.98
CA ARG A 130 -5.49 -12.87 -26.09
C ARG A 130 -6.73 -12.07 -25.71
N MET A 131 -6.55 -10.80 -25.33
CA MET A 131 -7.67 -9.93 -24.96
C MET A 131 -8.62 -9.66 -26.14
N ALA A 132 -8.08 -9.54 -27.36
CA ALA A 132 -8.90 -9.43 -28.57
C ALA A 132 -9.73 -10.70 -28.80
N ARG A 133 -9.14 -11.89 -28.60
CA ARG A 133 -9.85 -13.18 -28.65
C ARG A 133 -10.96 -13.23 -27.60
N ASP A 134 -10.67 -12.86 -26.35
CA ASP A 134 -11.66 -12.86 -25.27
C ASP A 134 -12.85 -11.93 -25.59
N CYS A 135 -12.57 -10.77 -26.21
CA CYS A 135 -13.63 -9.88 -26.70
C CYS A 135 -14.42 -10.50 -27.85
N GLY A 136 -13.75 -11.18 -28.78
CA GLY A 136 -14.40 -11.92 -29.86
C GLY A 136 -15.30 -13.05 -29.34
N ASP A 137 -14.86 -13.79 -28.33
CA ASP A 137 -15.62 -14.87 -27.69
C ASP A 137 -16.86 -14.34 -26.94
N ARG A 138 -16.80 -13.08 -26.47
CA ARG A 138 -17.95 -12.32 -25.94
C ARG A 138 -18.89 -11.77 -27.02
N GLY A 139 -18.58 -12.01 -28.30
CA GLY A 139 -19.38 -11.60 -29.45
C GLY A 139 -19.05 -10.21 -30.00
N PHE A 140 -18.03 -9.52 -29.51
CA PHE A 140 -17.62 -8.24 -30.12
C PHE A 140 -16.99 -8.49 -31.49
N THR A 141 -17.25 -7.58 -32.43
CA THR A 141 -16.69 -7.65 -33.79
C THR A 141 -15.63 -6.58 -34.04
N ALA A 142 -15.33 -5.75 -33.03
CA ALA A 142 -14.32 -4.70 -33.08
C ALA A 142 -13.75 -4.41 -31.68
N VAL A 143 -12.50 -3.98 -31.63
CA VAL A 143 -11.80 -3.53 -30.41
C VAL A 143 -11.07 -2.21 -30.62
N LYS A 144 -10.82 -1.49 -29.53
CA LYS A 144 -9.91 -0.34 -29.48
C LYS A 144 -8.77 -0.61 -28.50
N MET A 145 -7.55 -0.19 -28.82
CA MET A 145 -6.36 -0.43 -28.01
C MET A 145 -5.39 0.75 -28.00
N ASN A 146 -4.57 0.81 -26.94
CA ASN A 146 -3.40 1.69 -26.92
C ASN A 146 -2.35 1.20 -27.91
N GLY A 147 -1.98 2.06 -28.86
CA GLY A 147 -0.96 1.73 -29.87
C GLY A 147 0.45 1.59 -29.28
N THR A 148 0.81 2.48 -28.35
CA THR A 148 2.15 2.55 -27.76
C THR A 148 2.14 3.26 -26.40
N GLU A 149 3.19 3.01 -25.61
CA GLU A 149 3.67 3.92 -24.57
C GLU A 149 4.18 5.24 -25.19
N GLU A 150 4.63 6.18 -24.37
CA GLU A 150 5.19 7.46 -24.84
C GLU A 150 6.37 7.28 -25.82
N MET A 151 6.31 8.04 -26.92
CA MET A 151 7.42 8.17 -27.87
C MET A 151 8.06 9.54 -27.71
N GLN A 152 9.40 9.58 -27.82
CA GLN A 152 10.12 10.85 -27.89
C GLN A 152 9.86 11.58 -29.22
N PHE A 153 10.19 12.88 -29.29
CA PHE A 153 9.99 13.70 -30.50
C PHE A 153 10.53 13.05 -31.78
N VAL A 154 11.68 12.39 -31.66
CA VAL A 154 12.25 11.46 -32.64
C VAL A 154 12.68 10.23 -31.86
N ASP A 155 12.18 9.06 -32.23
CA ASP A 155 12.41 7.81 -31.52
C ASP A 155 12.90 6.71 -32.48
N SER A 156 13.26 5.56 -31.95
CA SER A 156 13.82 4.43 -32.69
C SER A 156 12.76 3.66 -33.48
N HIS A 157 13.18 3.06 -34.60
CA HIS A 157 12.36 2.10 -35.33
C HIS A 157 12.00 0.86 -34.49
N ALA A 158 12.80 0.51 -33.48
CA ALA A 158 12.48 -0.61 -32.59
C ALA A 158 11.14 -0.41 -31.86
N LYS A 159 10.82 0.83 -31.42
CA LYS A 159 9.50 1.11 -30.83
C LYS A 159 8.39 1.06 -31.87
N VAL A 160 8.65 1.54 -33.09
CA VAL A 160 7.70 1.43 -34.21
C VAL A 160 7.38 -0.03 -34.48
N ASP A 161 8.41 -0.88 -34.63
CA ASP A 161 8.27 -2.31 -34.89
C ASP A 161 7.43 -3.00 -33.83
N GLN A 162 7.61 -2.68 -32.54
CA GLN A 162 6.79 -3.23 -31.46
C GLN A 162 5.30 -2.85 -31.57
N VAL A 163 4.97 -1.65 -32.08
CA VAL A 163 3.57 -1.28 -32.37
C VAL A 163 3.02 -2.17 -33.47
N LEU A 164 3.78 -2.35 -34.54
CA LEU A 164 3.38 -3.21 -35.67
C LEU A 164 3.16 -4.65 -35.23
N GLU A 165 4.07 -5.21 -34.41
CA GLU A 165 3.99 -6.58 -33.89
C GLU A 165 2.69 -6.84 -33.11
N ARG A 166 2.25 -5.89 -32.27
CA ARG A 166 1.01 -6.02 -31.48
C ARG A 166 -0.23 -6.06 -32.37
N VAL A 167 -0.29 -5.15 -33.33
CA VAL A 167 -1.40 -5.06 -34.28
C VAL A 167 -1.42 -6.27 -35.19
N GLN A 168 -0.25 -6.72 -35.63
CA GLN A 168 -0.08 -7.94 -36.39
C GLN A 168 -0.62 -9.14 -35.63
N ALA A 169 -0.28 -9.29 -34.34
CA ALA A 169 -0.76 -10.39 -33.52
C ALA A 169 -2.30 -10.45 -33.43
N ILE A 170 -2.97 -9.31 -33.21
CA ILE A 170 -4.44 -9.26 -33.22
C ILE A 170 -4.99 -9.64 -34.60
N ARG A 171 -4.36 -9.14 -35.67
CA ARG A 171 -4.82 -9.36 -37.04
C ARG A 171 -4.66 -10.81 -37.47
N GLU A 172 -3.59 -11.49 -37.06
CA GLU A 172 -3.36 -12.92 -37.27
C GLU A 172 -4.38 -13.76 -36.49
N GLU A 173 -4.71 -13.34 -35.27
CA GLU A 173 -5.59 -14.05 -34.35
C GLU A 173 -7.08 -13.95 -34.73
N MET A 174 -7.53 -12.73 -35.02
CA MET A 174 -8.96 -12.40 -35.23
C MET A 174 -9.34 -12.38 -36.71
N GLY A 175 -8.36 -12.38 -37.61
CA GLY A 175 -8.57 -12.34 -39.06
C GLY A 175 -8.76 -10.94 -39.64
N PRO A 176 -8.91 -10.86 -40.98
CA PRO A 176 -8.84 -9.60 -41.73
C PRO A 176 -10.04 -8.67 -41.53
N ASP A 177 -11.21 -9.21 -41.15
CA ASP A 177 -12.47 -8.47 -41.10
C ASP A 177 -12.80 -7.92 -39.70
N PHE A 178 -12.00 -8.26 -38.68
CA PHE A 178 -12.19 -7.77 -37.31
C PHE A 178 -11.84 -6.28 -37.20
N GLY A 179 -12.68 -5.46 -36.58
CA GLY A 179 -12.41 -4.02 -36.42
C GLY A 179 -11.29 -3.77 -35.41
N ILE A 180 -10.27 -2.98 -35.79
CA ILE A 180 -9.19 -2.57 -34.88
C ILE A 180 -9.06 -1.05 -34.93
N GLY A 181 -9.44 -0.37 -33.86
CA GLY A 181 -9.08 1.03 -33.62
C GLY A 181 -7.78 1.11 -32.81
N ILE A 182 -6.85 1.97 -33.23
CA ILE A 182 -5.63 2.25 -32.48
C ILE A 182 -5.70 3.66 -31.95
N ASP A 183 -5.53 3.78 -30.64
CA ASP A 183 -5.51 5.04 -29.93
C ASP A 183 -4.10 5.37 -29.46
N PHE A 184 -3.60 6.56 -29.82
CA PHE A 184 -2.30 7.05 -29.38
C PHE A 184 -2.39 8.05 -28.22
N HIS A 185 -3.57 8.50 -27.79
CA HIS A 185 -3.79 9.48 -26.72
C HIS A 185 -2.95 10.76 -26.87
N GLY A 186 -2.59 11.14 -28.11
CA GLY A 186 -1.64 12.22 -28.37
C GLY A 186 -0.21 12.00 -27.83
N ARG A 187 0.14 10.79 -27.38
CA ARG A 187 1.46 10.43 -26.81
C ARG A 187 2.56 10.31 -27.86
N VAL A 188 2.21 10.32 -29.14
CA VAL A 188 3.15 10.29 -30.25
C VAL A 188 3.35 11.70 -30.79
N HIS A 189 4.60 12.12 -30.95
CA HIS A 189 4.91 13.41 -31.54
C HIS A 189 4.84 13.38 -33.07
N ARG A 190 4.51 14.53 -33.66
CA ARG A 190 4.38 14.73 -35.13
C ARG A 190 5.43 14.01 -35.99
N PRO A 191 6.75 14.03 -35.68
CA PRO A 191 7.74 13.38 -36.53
C PRO A 191 7.57 11.85 -36.62
N MET A 192 7.15 11.22 -35.53
CA MET A 192 6.95 9.77 -35.44
C MET A 192 5.53 9.34 -35.85
N ALA A 193 4.52 10.19 -35.61
CA ALA A 193 3.13 9.89 -35.94
C ALA A 193 2.92 9.55 -37.42
N LYS A 194 3.55 10.31 -38.34
CA LYS A 194 3.47 10.01 -39.78
C LYS A 194 4.19 8.72 -40.20
N VAL A 195 5.21 8.31 -39.44
CA VAL A 195 5.91 7.04 -39.68
C VAL A 195 4.98 5.90 -39.30
N LEU A 196 4.41 5.93 -38.09
CA LEU A 196 3.45 4.93 -37.63
C LEU A 196 2.22 4.86 -38.54
N ALA A 197 1.66 6.00 -38.92
CA ALA A 197 0.49 6.05 -39.80
C ALA A 197 0.74 5.29 -41.12
N LYS A 198 1.92 5.49 -41.72
CA LYS A 198 2.33 4.79 -42.94
C LYS A 198 2.60 3.31 -42.71
N GLU A 199 3.36 2.97 -41.67
CA GLU A 199 3.77 1.57 -41.40
C GLU A 199 2.59 0.71 -40.93
N LEU A 200 1.54 1.31 -40.36
CA LEU A 200 0.33 0.61 -39.93
C LEU A 200 -0.68 0.36 -41.06
N GLU A 201 -0.53 1.01 -42.21
CA GLU A 201 -1.43 0.90 -43.36
C GLU A 201 -1.71 -0.56 -43.82
N PRO A 202 -0.72 -1.49 -43.83
CA PRO A 202 -0.97 -2.88 -44.19
C PRO A 202 -2.01 -3.60 -43.31
N PHE A 203 -2.22 -3.16 -42.08
CA PHE A 203 -3.13 -3.80 -41.12
C PHE A 203 -4.61 -3.43 -41.29
N ARG A 204 -4.92 -2.46 -42.17
CA ARG A 204 -6.28 -2.03 -42.51
C ARG A 204 -7.10 -1.74 -41.25
N LEU A 205 -6.62 -0.80 -40.46
CA LEU A 205 -7.27 -0.40 -39.21
C LEU A 205 -8.62 0.27 -39.50
N MET A 206 -9.53 0.17 -38.54
CA MET A 206 -10.81 0.87 -38.56
C MET A 206 -10.59 2.38 -38.47
N PHE A 207 -9.68 2.82 -37.60
CA PHE A 207 -9.19 4.18 -37.53
C PHE A 207 -7.90 4.27 -36.69
N ILE A 208 -7.20 5.40 -36.83
CA ILE A 208 -6.15 5.86 -35.92
C ILE A 208 -6.69 7.06 -35.16
N GLU A 209 -6.77 6.95 -33.84
CA GLU A 209 -7.26 7.97 -32.92
C GLU A 209 -6.12 8.77 -32.31
N GLU A 210 -6.32 10.09 -32.27
CA GLU A 210 -5.40 11.07 -31.68
C GLU A 210 -3.92 10.78 -31.94
N PRO A 211 -3.49 10.70 -33.22
CA PRO A 211 -2.11 10.40 -33.58
C PRO A 211 -1.11 11.45 -33.03
N VAL A 212 -1.62 12.64 -32.71
CA VAL A 212 -0.96 13.72 -31.98
C VAL A 212 -2.00 14.42 -31.10
N LEU A 213 -1.55 15.19 -30.11
CA LEU A 213 -2.41 16.06 -29.29
C LEU A 213 -3.28 17.00 -30.15
N SER A 214 -4.49 17.29 -29.66
CA SER A 214 -5.46 18.14 -30.35
C SER A 214 -4.96 19.58 -30.63
N GLU A 215 -4.03 20.07 -29.80
CA GLU A 215 -3.33 21.34 -29.94
C GLU A 215 -2.44 21.41 -31.19
N HIS A 216 -2.13 20.25 -31.77
CA HIS A 216 -1.37 20.09 -33.00
C HIS A 216 -2.25 19.69 -34.19
N ALA A 217 -3.51 20.10 -34.21
CA ALA A 217 -4.46 19.79 -35.29
C ALA A 217 -3.92 20.15 -36.69
N GLU A 218 -3.04 21.15 -36.81
CA GLU A 218 -2.38 21.50 -38.08
C GLU A 218 -1.49 20.37 -38.64
N ALA A 219 -0.95 19.51 -37.76
CA ALA A 219 -0.10 18.38 -38.13
C ALA A 219 -0.90 17.21 -38.73
N LEU A 220 -2.20 17.09 -38.39
CA LEU A 220 -3.07 16.03 -38.90
C LEU A 220 -3.16 16.07 -40.42
N ARG A 221 -3.11 17.27 -41.03
CA ARG A 221 -3.01 17.44 -42.47
C ARG A 221 -1.83 16.68 -43.08
N GLU A 222 -0.66 16.75 -42.46
CA GLU A 222 0.52 16.04 -42.95
C GLU A 222 0.37 14.53 -42.75
N ILE A 223 -0.11 14.11 -41.58
CA ILE A 223 -0.27 12.70 -41.22
C ILE A 223 -1.28 12.00 -42.14
N ALA A 224 -2.45 12.61 -42.38
CA ALA A 224 -3.47 12.09 -43.28
C ALA A 224 -3.00 11.95 -44.74
N ASN A 225 -1.97 12.70 -45.16
CA ASN A 225 -1.38 12.54 -46.50
C ASN A 225 -0.40 11.35 -46.60
N HIS A 226 -0.09 10.68 -45.48
CA HIS A 226 0.86 9.57 -45.41
C HIS A 226 0.23 8.18 -45.30
N CYS A 227 -1.08 8.08 -45.05
CA CYS A 227 -1.82 6.82 -45.04
C CYS A 227 -3.28 7.03 -45.48
N SER A 228 -3.92 5.97 -45.96
CA SER A 228 -5.36 5.95 -46.28
C SER A 228 -6.27 5.55 -45.10
N THR A 229 -5.68 5.15 -43.97
CA THR A 229 -6.42 4.79 -42.75
C THR A 229 -7.19 6.00 -42.19
N PRO A 230 -8.48 5.86 -41.83
CA PRO A 230 -9.26 6.95 -41.26
C PRO A 230 -8.63 7.55 -39.99
N ILE A 231 -8.63 8.88 -39.87
CA ILE A 231 -8.13 9.59 -38.69
C ILE A 231 -9.31 10.02 -37.81
N ALA A 232 -9.24 9.69 -36.52
CA ALA A 232 -10.23 10.03 -35.50
C ALA A 232 -9.68 11.04 -34.48
N LEU A 233 -10.53 11.98 -34.05
CA LEU A 233 -10.20 13.04 -33.08
C LEU A 233 -11.48 13.57 -32.43
N GLY A 234 -11.44 13.96 -31.16
CA GLY A 234 -12.48 14.83 -30.61
C GLY A 234 -12.75 14.72 -29.12
N GLU A 235 -12.23 13.69 -28.44
CA GLU A 235 -12.52 13.43 -27.02
C GLU A 235 -12.13 14.59 -26.09
N ARG A 236 -11.13 15.39 -26.48
CA ARG A 236 -10.66 16.58 -25.74
C ARG A 236 -11.15 17.92 -26.29
N LEU A 237 -12.13 17.90 -27.20
CA LEU A 237 -12.77 19.10 -27.74
C LEU A 237 -14.17 19.26 -27.13
N TYR A 238 -14.49 20.47 -26.66
CA TYR A 238 -15.63 20.65 -25.76
C TYR A 238 -16.83 21.37 -26.39
N THR A 239 -16.64 22.02 -27.54
CA THR A 239 -17.67 22.89 -28.13
C THR A 239 -17.72 22.79 -29.65
N ARG A 240 -18.86 23.14 -30.26
CA ARG A 240 -18.95 23.19 -31.74
C ARG A 240 -17.96 24.16 -32.37
N TRP A 241 -17.47 25.15 -31.63
CA TRP A 241 -16.48 26.09 -32.14
C TRP A 241 -15.09 25.46 -32.25
N ASP A 242 -14.78 24.50 -31.39
CA ASP A 242 -13.55 23.70 -31.47
C ASP A 242 -13.63 22.77 -32.68
N PHE A 243 -14.73 22.01 -32.79
CA PHE A 243 -14.97 21.11 -33.92
C PHE A 243 -15.06 21.84 -35.26
N LYS A 244 -15.56 23.08 -35.29
CA LYS A 244 -15.63 23.88 -36.53
C LYS A 244 -14.26 24.01 -37.21
N ALA A 245 -13.20 24.25 -36.45
CA ALA A 245 -11.85 24.39 -37.02
C ALA A 245 -11.36 23.06 -37.63
N ILE A 246 -11.64 21.95 -36.95
CA ILE A 246 -11.29 20.59 -37.40
C ILE A 246 -12.01 20.23 -38.69
N LEU A 247 -13.33 20.41 -38.72
CA LEU A 247 -14.17 20.09 -39.89
C LEU A 247 -13.83 20.97 -41.11
N GLN A 248 -13.48 22.24 -40.88
CA GLN A 248 -13.00 23.14 -41.94
C GLN A 248 -11.62 22.74 -42.46
N GLY A 249 -10.82 22.05 -41.65
CA GLY A 249 -9.54 21.48 -42.06
C GLY A 249 -9.71 20.42 -43.14
N GLY A 250 -10.63 19.47 -42.94
CA GLY A 250 -10.89 18.39 -43.90
C GLY A 250 -9.83 17.28 -43.91
N PHE A 251 -9.22 16.98 -42.74
CA PHE A 251 -8.22 15.91 -42.57
C PHE A 251 -8.57 14.91 -41.46
N VAL A 252 -9.79 14.99 -40.94
CA VAL A 252 -10.33 14.10 -39.91
C VAL A 252 -11.57 13.45 -40.51
N ASP A 253 -11.62 12.13 -40.46
CA ASP A 253 -12.67 11.32 -41.08
C ASP A 253 -13.74 10.93 -40.06
N ILE A 254 -13.38 10.89 -38.77
CA ILE A 254 -14.26 10.54 -37.66
C ILE A 254 -14.09 11.57 -36.54
N ILE A 255 -15.18 12.15 -36.06
CA ILE A 255 -15.18 12.95 -34.83
C ILE A 255 -15.72 12.16 -33.64
N GLN A 256 -15.12 12.41 -32.47
CA GLN A 256 -15.44 11.69 -31.23
C GLN A 256 -15.78 12.64 -30.06
N PRO A 257 -16.82 13.49 -30.18
CA PRO A 257 -17.27 14.28 -29.04
C PRO A 257 -17.80 13.35 -27.94
N ASP A 258 -17.43 13.63 -26.70
CA ASP A 258 -17.97 12.95 -25.53
C ASP A 258 -19.18 13.73 -24.99
N PRO A 259 -20.40 13.18 -24.94
CA PRO A 259 -21.57 13.90 -24.44
C PRO A 259 -21.48 14.36 -22.98
N SER A 260 -20.57 13.82 -22.17
CA SER A 260 -20.29 14.24 -20.80
C SER A 260 -19.17 15.30 -20.72
N HIS A 261 -18.45 15.58 -21.81
CA HIS A 261 -17.45 16.67 -21.88
C HIS A 261 -17.86 17.79 -22.84
N ALA A 262 -18.64 17.49 -23.88
CA ALA A 262 -19.03 18.38 -24.96
C ALA A 262 -20.41 19.01 -24.74
N GLY A 263 -20.71 19.44 -23.52
CA GLY A 263 -21.89 20.23 -23.20
C GLY A 263 -23.24 19.51 -23.35
N GLY A 264 -23.25 18.18 -23.22
CA GLY A 264 -24.48 17.39 -23.14
C GLY A 264 -25.04 16.95 -24.49
N ILE A 265 -26.24 16.41 -24.45
CA ILE A 265 -26.99 15.95 -25.62
C ILE A 265 -27.25 17.11 -26.58
N THR A 266 -27.60 18.29 -26.04
CA THR A 266 -27.95 19.48 -26.82
C THR A 266 -26.80 19.96 -27.72
N GLU A 267 -25.58 20.05 -27.19
CA GLU A 267 -24.44 20.54 -27.97
C GLU A 267 -23.84 19.45 -28.85
N THR A 268 -23.76 18.23 -28.34
CA THR A 268 -23.23 17.08 -29.10
C THR A 268 -24.08 16.79 -30.34
N TYR A 269 -25.42 16.88 -30.25
CA TYR A 269 -26.28 16.72 -31.41
C TYR A 269 -26.00 17.77 -32.52
N ARG A 270 -25.69 19.02 -32.13
CA ARG A 270 -25.33 20.08 -33.10
C ARG A 270 -23.96 19.83 -33.73
N ILE A 271 -23.01 19.31 -32.95
CA ILE A 271 -21.68 18.92 -33.44
C ILE A 271 -21.82 17.78 -34.45
N ALA A 272 -22.59 16.75 -34.12
CA ALA A 272 -22.86 15.61 -35.01
C ALA A 272 -23.50 16.04 -36.33
N ALA A 273 -24.56 16.87 -36.28
CA ALA A 273 -25.21 17.39 -37.48
C ALA A 273 -24.29 18.29 -38.34
N MET A 274 -23.36 19.01 -37.70
CA MET A 274 -22.35 19.80 -38.40
C MET A 274 -21.32 18.91 -39.11
N ALA A 275 -20.90 17.81 -38.48
CA ALA A 275 -19.98 16.85 -39.08
C ALA A 275 -20.62 16.11 -40.27
N GLU A 276 -21.90 15.77 -40.18
CA GLU A 276 -22.64 15.16 -41.30
C GLU A 276 -22.58 16.03 -42.56
N ALA A 277 -22.71 17.35 -42.42
CA ALA A 277 -22.59 18.29 -43.55
C ALA A 277 -21.18 18.36 -44.17
N HIS A 278 -20.16 17.87 -43.46
CA HIS A 278 -18.77 17.80 -43.90
C HIS A 278 -18.36 16.41 -44.40
N ASP A 279 -19.31 15.46 -44.51
CA ASP A 279 -19.04 14.06 -44.86
C ASP A 279 -18.10 13.35 -43.86
N VAL A 280 -18.24 13.70 -42.58
CA VAL A 280 -17.43 13.17 -41.46
C VAL A 280 -18.28 12.26 -40.58
N ALA A 281 -17.75 11.08 -40.28
CA ALA A 281 -18.40 10.08 -39.44
C ALA A 281 -18.37 10.46 -37.95
N LEU A 282 -19.28 9.87 -37.18
CA LEU A 282 -19.41 10.05 -35.74
C LEU A 282 -19.17 8.72 -35.03
N ALA A 283 -18.29 8.74 -34.03
CA ALA A 283 -18.13 7.66 -33.06
C ALA A 283 -18.02 8.31 -31.68
N LEU A 284 -19.12 8.35 -30.91
CA LEU A 284 -19.11 9.10 -29.67
C LEU A 284 -18.21 8.42 -28.63
N HIS A 285 -17.39 9.24 -27.96
CA HIS A 285 -16.47 8.80 -26.92
C HIS A 285 -17.25 8.56 -25.61
N CYS A 286 -16.99 7.43 -24.95
CA CYS A 286 -17.67 7.03 -23.71
C CYS A 286 -16.90 5.96 -22.89
N PRO A 287 -15.73 6.30 -22.31
CA PRO A 287 -15.05 5.48 -21.29
C PRO A 287 -15.64 5.71 -19.88
N LEU A 288 -16.87 6.19 -19.80
CA LEU A 288 -17.53 6.71 -18.60
C LEU A 288 -18.63 5.76 -18.10
N GLY A 289 -19.53 6.26 -17.26
CA GLY A 289 -20.57 5.49 -16.58
C GLY A 289 -21.86 5.25 -17.39
N PRO A 290 -22.86 4.63 -16.76
CA PRO A 290 -24.07 4.16 -17.43
C PRO A 290 -24.97 5.28 -17.94
N ILE A 291 -24.95 6.45 -17.30
CA ILE A 291 -25.78 7.59 -17.71
C ILE A 291 -25.17 8.23 -18.96
N ALA A 292 -23.83 8.38 -19.00
CA ALA A 292 -23.12 8.80 -20.20
C ALA A 292 -23.38 7.83 -21.36
N LEU A 293 -23.26 6.51 -21.15
CA LEU A 293 -23.54 5.53 -22.20
C LEU A 293 -24.99 5.60 -22.72
N ALA A 294 -25.97 5.75 -21.82
CA ALA A 294 -27.36 5.93 -22.24
C ALA A 294 -27.53 7.21 -23.09
N ALA A 295 -26.92 8.32 -22.69
CA ALA A 295 -26.97 9.57 -23.44
C ALA A 295 -26.33 9.44 -24.84
N ASN A 296 -25.21 8.71 -24.94
CA ASN A 296 -24.57 8.36 -26.21
C ASN A 296 -25.53 7.59 -27.12
N LEU A 297 -26.17 6.52 -26.61
CA LEU A 297 -27.09 5.71 -27.41
C LEU A 297 -28.33 6.49 -27.87
N GLN A 298 -28.82 7.45 -27.07
CA GLN A 298 -29.91 8.33 -27.50
C GLN A 298 -29.50 9.25 -28.67
N LEU A 299 -28.23 9.69 -28.72
CA LEU A 299 -27.68 10.46 -29.83
C LEU A 299 -27.40 9.57 -31.05
N ASP A 300 -26.80 8.40 -30.84
CA ASP A 300 -26.58 7.40 -31.87
C ASP A 300 -27.88 7.01 -32.56
N ALA A 301 -29.00 6.96 -31.85
CA ALA A 301 -30.29 6.66 -32.45
C ALA A 301 -30.66 7.65 -33.57
N VAL A 302 -30.28 8.93 -33.47
CA VAL A 302 -30.76 10.01 -34.34
C VAL A 302 -29.73 10.56 -35.32
N CYS A 303 -28.44 10.31 -35.11
CA CYS A 303 -27.37 10.83 -35.98
C CYS A 303 -27.11 9.87 -37.15
N TYR A 304 -27.33 10.28 -38.41
CA TYR A 304 -27.14 9.39 -39.56
C TYR A 304 -25.67 8.93 -39.70
N ASN A 305 -24.73 9.82 -39.45
CA ASN A 305 -23.29 9.58 -39.54
C ASN A 305 -22.69 8.78 -38.37
N ALA A 306 -23.49 8.37 -37.37
CA ALA A 306 -23.03 7.47 -36.30
C ALA A 306 -22.84 6.04 -36.82
N PHE A 307 -21.62 5.50 -36.69
CA PHE A 307 -21.27 4.19 -37.23
C PHE A 307 -20.82 3.15 -36.18
N ILE A 308 -20.29 3.59 -35.03
CA ILE A 308 -19.88 2.71 -33.93
C ILE A 308 -19.89 3.47 -32.60
N GLN A 309 -20.20 2.79 -31.51
CA GLN A 309 -20.25 3.36 -30.15
C GLN A 309 -19.18 2.76 -29.24
N GLU A 310 -18.50 3.62 -28.49
CA GLU A 310 -17.60 3.23 -27.41
C GLU A 310 -18.37 2.84 -26.14
N GLN A 311 -17.83 1.90 -25.37
CA GLN A 311 -18.38 1.52 -24.07
C GLN A 311 -17.26 1.06 -23.12
N SER A 312 -17.53 1.15 -21.81
CA SER A 312 -16.55 0.94 -20.74
C SER A 312 -16.73 -0.36 -19.94
N LEU A 313 -17.65 -1.25 -20.33
CA LEU A 313 -17.90 -2.50 -19.60
C LEU A 313 -16.67 -3.41 -19.61
N GLY A 314 -16.15 -3.74 -18.43
CA GLY A 314 -14.95 -4.55 -18.25
C GLY A 314 -13.66 -3.82 -18.65
N ILE A 315 -13.64 -2.49 -18.63
CA ILE A 315 -12.42 -1.71 -18.91
C ILE A 315 -11.47 -1.77 -17.69
N HIS A 316 -10.15 -1.86 -17.95
CA HIS A 316 -9.13 -2.23 -16.96
C HIS A 316 -8.92 -1.26 -15.78
N TYR A 317 -9.56 -0.08 -15.78
CA TYR A 317 -9.49 0.90 -14.69
C TYR A 317 -10.80 1.04 -13.88
N ASN A 318 -11.85 0.27 -14.20
CA ASN A 318 -13.05 0.19 -13.36
C ASN A 318 -12.80 -0.80 -12.21
N GLN A 319 -12.19 -0.34 -11.11
CA GLN A 319 -11.97 -1.16 -9.92
C GLN A 319 -13.13 -0.99 -8.92
N GLY A 320 -13.66 -2.12 -8.42
CA GLY A 320 -14.66 -2.17 -7.34
C GLY A 320 -16.13 -2.02 -7.76
N SER A 321 -16.44 -1.31 -8.85
CA SER A 321 -17.79 -1.26 -9.44
C SER A 321 -17.71 -0.97 -10.95
N ASP A 322 -18.63 -1.53 -11.73
CA ASP A 322 -18.72 -1.37 -13.18
C ASP A 322 -20.07 -0.77 -13.61
N LEU A 323 -20.21 -0.49 -14.91
CA LEU A 323 -21.32 0.26 -15.50
C LEU A 323 -22.71 -0.32 -15.13
N LEU A 324 -22.83 -1.64 -15.05
CA LEU A 324 -24.09 -2.33 -14.80
C LEU A 324 -24.55 -2.25 -13.33
N ASP A 325 -23.64 -2.00 -12.39
CA ASP A 325 -23.92 -2.08 -10.95
C ASP A 325 -24.86 -0.97 -10.47
N TYR A 326 -24.98 0.11 -11.24
CA TYR A 326 -25.81 1.27 -10.91
C TYR A 326 -27.21 1.22 -11.56
N LEU A 327 -27.51 0.17 -12.33
CA LEU A 327 -28.78 0.03 -13.05
C LEU A 327 -29.74 -0.91 -12.33
N THR A 328 -31.02 -0.54 -12.29
CA THR A 328 -32.09 -1.43 -11.81
C THR A 328 -32.28 -2.62 -12.76
N ASP A 329 -32.14 -2.38 -14.07
CA ASP A 329 -32.18 -3.40 -15.11
C ASP A 329 -30.89 -3.36 -15.96
N PRO A 330 -29.90 -4.20 -15.63
CA PRO A 330 -28.66 -4.32 -16.40
C PRO A 330 -28.86 -4.78 -17.84
N SER A 331 -29.99 -5.43 -18.17
CA SER A 331 -30.20 -6.01 -19.50
C SER A 331 -30.38 -4.96 -20.60
N VAL A 332 -30.59 -3.69 -20.22
CA VAL A 332 -30.66 -2.55 -21.14
C VAL A 332 -29.38 -2.35 -21.96
N PHE A 333 -28.23 -2.83 -21.47
CA PHE A 333 -26.94 -2.81 -22.18
C PHE A 333 -26.43 -4.21 -22.54
N ALA A 334 -27.35 -5.15 -22.79
CA ALA A 334 -26.97 -6.45 -23.31
C ALA A 334 -26.40 -6.33 -24.73
N TYR A 335 -25.27 -6.99 -24.96
CA TYR A 335 -24.63 -7.06 -26.27
C TYR A 335 -24.99 -8.35 -26.99
N ASP A 336 -25.35 -8.22 -28.27
CA ASP A 336 -25.66 -9.35 -29.15
C ASP A 336 -24.98 -9.12 -30.52
N ASP A 337 -24.13 -10.07 -30.93
CA ASP A 337 -23.37 -10.02 -32.18
C ASP A 337 -22.55 -8.73 -32.39
N GLY A 338 -22.07 -8.15 -31.29
CA GLY A 338 -21.29 -6.90 -31.28
C GLY A 338 -22.13 -5.64 -31.46
N PHE A 339 -23.45 -5.73 -31.22
CA PHE A 339 -24.38 -4.60 -31.22
C PHE A 339 -25.05 -4.44 -29.86
N VAL A 340 -25.42 -3.19 -29.54
CA VAL A 340 -26.30 -2.85 -28.42
C VAL A 340 -27.60 -2.26 -28.95
N ALA A 341 -28.72 -2.62 -28.34
CA ALA A 341 -30.02 -2.04 -28.69
C ALA A 341 -30.13 -0.59 -28.20
N ILE A 342 -30.87 0.24 -28.93
CA ILE A 342 -31.15 1.62 -28.51
C ILE A 342 -32.20 1.59 -27.38
N PRO A 343 -31.94 2.17 -26.20
CA PRO A 343 -32.88 2.17 -25.08
C PRO A 343 -34.21 2.85 -25.43
N GLN A 344 -35.32 2.14 -25.23
CA GLN A 344 -36.67 2.55 -25.63
C GLN A 344 -37.51 3.17 -24.50
N GLY A 345 -37.08 3.05 -23.25
CA GLY A 345 -37.80 3.58 -22.09
C GLY A 345 -37.86 5.12 -22.06
N PRO A 346 -38.74 5.73 -21.25
CA PRO A 346 -38.83 7.18 -21.12
C PRO A 346 -37.51 7.83 -20.68
N GLY A 347 -37.25 9.05 -21.14
CA GLY A 347 -36.01 9.76 -20.82
C GLY A 347 -34.80 9.12 -21.49
N LEU A 348 -33.74 8.86 -20.74
CA LEU A 348 -32.55 8.16 -21.24
C LEU A 348 -32.81 6.65 -21.48
N GLY A 349 -33.96 6.12 -21.04
CA GLY A 349 -34.31 4.71 -21.19
C GLY A 349 -33.66 3.79 -20.16
N ILE A 350 -33.11 4.35 -19.09
CA ILE A 350 -32.50 3.63 -17.96
C ILE A 350 -33.12 4.08 -16.63
N GLU A 351 -33.10 3.18 -15.65
CA GLU A 351 -33.43 3.47 -14.26
C GLU A 351 -32.25 3.11 -13.37
N LEU A 352 -31.74 4.07 -12.60
CA LEU A 352 -30.70 3.79 -11.62
C LEU A 352 -31.29 3.06 -10.43
N CYS A 353 -30.60 2.03 -9.91
CA CYS A 353 -30.98 1.46 -8.63
C CYS A 353 -30.91 2.60 -7.61
N GLY A 354 -32.03 2.91 -6.94
CA GLY A 354 -32.12 4.08 -6.06
C GLY A 354 -30.92 4.05 -5.13
N VAL A 355 -30.01 5.02 -5.27
CA VAL A 355 -28.63 4.99 -4.74
C VAL A 355 -28.69 4.45 -3.32
N VAL A 356 -28.46 3.15 -3.16
CA VAL A 356 -28.41 2.54 -1.83
C VAL A 356 -27.12 3.12 -1.30
N ILE A 357 -27.25 4.06 -0.36
CA ILE A 357 -26.14 4.93 0.01
C ILE A 357 -25.15 4.07 0.79
N MET A 358 -24.22 3.49 0.04
CA MET A 358 -23.12 2.67 0.49
C MET A 358 -22.44 3.35 1.67
N ARG A 359 -21.86 2.56 2.58
CA ARG A 359 -21.01 3.14 3.62
C ARG A 359 -19.96 4.05 2.98
N THR A 360 -19.69 5.17 3.62
CA THR A 360 -18.56 6.01 3.22
C THR A 360 -17.50 5.93 4.30
N VAL A 361 -16.31 5.47 3.93
CA VAL A 361 -15.14 5.45 4.80
C VAL A 361 -14.13 6.44 4.24
N GLN A 362 -13.80 7.45 5.02
CA GLN A 362 -12.87 8.50 4.62
C GLN A 362 -11.77 8.62 5.66
N LYS A 363 -10.51 8.66 5.21
CA LYS A 363 -9.38 8.93 6.10
C LYS A 363 -9.46 10.37 6.58
N LEU A 364 -9.53 10.58 7.89
CA LEU A 364 -9.69 11.89 8.52
C LEU A 364 -8.46 12.26 9.35
N ASN A 365 -7.27 12.08 8.77
CA ASN A 365 -6.01 12.41 9.45
C ASN A 365 -5.66 13.91 9.42
N HIS A 366 -6.19 14.67 8.46
CA HIS A 366 -5.84 16.08 8.25
C HIS A 366 -6.70 17.03 9.09
N GLY A 367 -6.17 18.23 9.35
CA GLY A 367 -6.94 19.35 9.93
C GLY A 367 -7.28 19.21 11.41
N TRP A 368 -6.50 18.43 12.16
CA TRP A 368 -6.61 18.36 13.61
C TRP A 368 -5.87 19.52 14.27
N ILE A 369 -6.36 19.95 15.43
CA ILE A 369 -5.69 20.93 16.29
C ILE A 369 -5.07 20.17 17.45
N PHE A 370 -3.79 20.38 17.71
CA PHE A 370 -3.05 19.80 18.83
C PHE A 370 -2.65 20.86 19.85
N ALA A 371 -2.83 20.57 21.14
CA ALA A 371 -2.32 21.38 22.23
C ALA A 371 -1.89 20.51 23.42
N GLU A 372 -0.95 21.05 24.19
CA GLU A 372 -0.52 20.45 25.45
C GLU A 372 -1.53 20.70 26.58
N GLY A 373 -1.61 19.77 27.53
CA GLY A 373 -2.51 19.83 28.67
C GLY A 373 -3.92 19.32 28.37
N ALA A 374 -4.77 19.38 29.39
CA ALA A 374 -6.17 18.95 29.34
C ALA A 374 -7.08 20.17 29.20
N ALA A 375 -7.56 20.44 27.99
CA ALA A 375 -8.52 21.51 27.74
C ALA A 375 -9.96 21.09 28.08
N ASP A 376 -10.85 22.08 28.21
CA ASP A 376 -12.30 21.86 28.28
C ASP A 376 -12.80 21.27 26.94
N PRO A 377 -13.36 20.05 26.93
CA PRO A 377 -13.79 19.39 25.70
C PRO A 377 -14.88 20.11 24.91
N ALA A 378 -15.61 21.06 25.51
CA ALA A 378 -16.67 21.83 24.86
C ALA A 378 -16.16 23.12 24.17
N ALA A 379 -15.04 23.68 24.66
CA ALA A 379 -14.51 24.95 24.18
C ALA A 379 -13.64 24.77 22.91
N PRO A 380 -13.53 25.79 22.04
CA PRO A 380 -12.58 25.76 20.94
C PRO A 380 -11.15 25.63 21.48
N LEU A 381 -10.37 24.73 20.90
CA LEU A 381 -8.97 24.53 21.25
C LEU A 381 -8.09 25.52 20.47
N SER A 382 -7.21 26.23 21.18
CA SER A 382 -6.14 27.01 20.55
C SER A 382 -4.87 26.16 20.55
N GLY A 383 -4.40 25.78 19.36
CA GLY A 383 -3.26 24.88 19.20
C GLY A 383 -2.70 24.89 17.77
N ALA A 384 -1.71 24.04 17.52
CA ALA A 384 -1.12 23.89 16.19
C ALA A 384 -2.02 23.03 15.29
N SER A 385 -2.15 23.40 14.02
CA SER A 385 -2.75 22.51 13.02
C SER A 385 -1.78 21.39 12.70
N VAL A 386 -2.23 20.15 12.81
CA VAL A 386 -1.42 18.94 12.59
C VAL A 386 -2.17 17.94 11.70
N THR A 387 -1.39 17.04 11.10
CA THR A 387 -1.89 15.90 10.34
C THR A 387 -1.42 14.63 11.02
N LEU A 388 -2.34 13.69 11.24
CA LEU A 388 -2.07 12.37 11.82
C LEU A 388 -1.43 11.44 10.78
N PRO A 389 -0.66 10.41 11.17
CA PRO A 389 -0.14 10.12 12.49
C PRO A 389 0.67 11.26 13.11
N HIS A 390 0.51 11.50 14.42
CA HIS A 390 1.18 12.57 15.14
C HIS A 390 1.75 12.10 16.49
N ASN A 391 2.99 12.52 16.77
CA ASN A 391 3.67 12.34 18.05
C ASN A 391 3.61 13.65 18.84
N ALA A 392 3.21 13.59 20.11
CA ALA A 392 2.93 14.78 20.91
C ALA A 392 4.20 15.59 21.26
N VAL A 393 5.32 14.91 21.48
CA VAL A 393 6.62 15.52 21.80
C VAL A 393 7.72 14.80 21.02
N ASP A 394 8.22 15.43 19.96
CA ASP A 394 9.37 14.90 19.20
C ASP A 394 10.65 14.93 20.04
N LEU A 395 11.38 13.82 20.04
CA LEU A 395 12.53 13.63 20.93
C LEU A 395 13.86 13.85 20.19
N PRO A 396 14.93 14.25 20.91
CA PRO A 396 16.29 14.05 20.42
C PRO A 396 16.58 12.57 20.11
N LEU A 397 17.62 12.30 19.32
CA LEU A 397 18.04 10.91 19.05
C LEU A 397 18.45 10.16 20.33
N SER A 398 19.15 10.85 21.24
CA SER A 398 19.74 10.27 22.45
C SER A 398 19.79 11.29 23.59
N TYR A 399 20.08 10.81 24.81
CA TYR A 399 20.31 11.61 26.02
C TYR A 399 19.21 12.64 26.33
N PHE A 400 17.95 12.23 26.18
CA PHE A 400 16.79 13.05 26.51
C PHE A 400 16.12 12.59 27.81
N ASP A 401 15.18 13.40 28.29
CA ASP A 401 14.27 13.06 29.36
C ASP A 401 13.07 12.30 28.78
N GLU A 402 13.00 11.00 29.04
CA GLU A 402 11.91 10.14 28.60
C GLU A 402 10.56 10.45 29.26
N THR A 403 10.54 11.28 30.31
CA THR A 403 9.30 11.68 30.99
C THR A 403 8.61 12.87 30.33
N CYS A 404 9.23 13.53 29.35
CA CYS A 404 8.69 14.76 28.76
C CYS A 404 7.33 14.59 28.04
N TYR A 405 6.99 13.38 27.62
CA TYR A 405 5.68 13.04 27.04
C TYR A 405 4.67 12.51 28.07
N GLN A 406 5.08 12.28 29.33
CA GLN A 406 4.23 11.74 30.39
C GLN A 406 3.34 12.81 31.01
N ARG A 407 2.38 13.27 30.22
CA ARG A 407 1.42 14.32 30.58
C ARG A 407 0.22 14.29 29.64
N ALA A 408 -0.83 15.00 30.03
CA ALA A 408 -2.02 15.16 29.22
C ALA A 408 -1.78 16.02 27.96
N PHE A 409 -2.45 15.64 26.87
CA PHE A 409 -2.56 16.41 25.63
C PHE A 409 -4.02 16.40 25.14
N THR A 410 -4.36 17.39 24.33
CA THR A 410 -5.69 17.50 23.72
C THR A 410 -5.58 17.66 22.22
N TYR A 411 -6.36 16.87 21.49
CA TYR A 411 -6.61 17.01 20.06
C TYR A 411 -8.04 17.47 19.84
N GLN A 412 -8.29 18.33 18.86
CA GLN A 412 -9.64 18.75 18.49
C GLN A 412 -9.81 18.78 16.97
N ARG A 413 -10.94 18.28 16.49
CA ARG A 413 -11.35 18.35 15.08
C ARG A 413 -12.73 19.02 14.99
N VAL A 414 -12.89 19.89 13.99
CA VAL A 414 -14.19 20.41 13.59
C VAL A 414 -14.70 19.57 12.43
N ILE A 415 -15.89 19.00 12.59
CA ILE A 415 -16.59 18.20 11.59
C ILE A 415 -17.93 18.87 11.32
N ALA A 416 -18.12 19.35 10.08
CA ALA A 416 -19.40 19.92 9.66
C ALA A 416 -20.44 18.79 9.51
N TRP A 417 -21.66 19.03 9.97
CA TRP A 417 -22.81 18.20 9.63
C TRP A 417 -23.07 18.23 8.13
N ASP A 418 -23.37 17.05 7.58
CA ASP A 418 -23.82 16.87 6.21
C ASP A 418 -25.23 16.28 6.23
N ASP A 419 -26.14 16.87 5.46
CA ASP A 419 -27.54 16.37 5.36
C ASP A 419 -27.60 14.94 4.82
N ALA A 420 -26.58 14.48 4.08
CA ALA A 420 -26.44 13.09 3.63
C ALA A 420 -26.22 12.09 4.78
N TRP A 421 -26.00 12.55 6.02
CA TRP A 421 -25.85 11.70 7.21
C TRP A 421 -27.17 11.48 7.94
N ALA A 422 -28.25 12.14 7.53
CA ALA A 422 -29.56 11.98 8.17
C ALA A 422 -30.02 10.51 8.17
N GLY A 423 -30.33 9.98 9.35
CA GLY A 423 -30.77 8.58 9.52
C GLY A 423 -29.65 7.54 9.42
N ARG A 424 -28.38 7.95 9.49
CA ARG A 424 -27.20 7.09 9.40
C ARG A 424 -26.36 7.19 10.68
N ARG A 425 -25.55 6.17 10.96
CA ARG A 425 -24.54 6.23 12.02
C ARG A 425 -23.33 7.00 11.51
N VAL A 426 -22.82 7.92 12.31
CA VAL A 426 -21.56 8.63 12.03
C VAL A 426 -20.57 8.25 13.12
N GLN A 427 -19.48 7.60 12.72
CA GLN A 427 -18.48 7.06 13.63
C GLN A 427 -17.08 7.54 13.27
N LEU A 428 -16.23 7.65 14.30
CA LEU A 428 -14.78 7.79 14.14
C LEU A 428 -14.11 6.53 14.66
N ARG A 429 -13.39 5.83 13.79
CA ARG A 429 -12.52 4.73 14.19
C ARG A 429 -11.10 5.26 14.38
N PHE A 430 -10.54 5.05 15.56
CA PHE A 430 -9.13 5.32 15.86
C PHE A 430 -8.38 4.00 15.83
N ASP A 431 -7.37 3.87 14.96
CA ASP A 431 -6.60 2.61 14.87
C ASP A 431 -5.56 2.44 16.00
N GLY A 432 -5.27 3.53 16.72
CA GLY A 432 -4.39 3.52 17.89
C GLY A 432 -3.98 4.93 18.33
N ALA A 433 -3.97 5.16 19.64
CA ALA A 433 -3.55 6.42 20.25
C ALA A 433 -2.99 6.15 21.65
N MET A 434 -1.83 6.72 21.96
CA MET A 434 -1.10 6.49 23.21
C MET A 434 -1.23 7.71 24.13
N ALA A 435 -1.86 7.63 25.30
CA ALA A 435 -2.76 6.57 25.81
C ALA A 435 -3.91 7.22 26.61
N ASP A 436 -4.64 6.44 27.41
CA ASP A 436 -5.71 6.92 28.29
C ASP A 436 -6.74 7.79 27.54
N ASN A 437 -7.18 7.27 26.41
CA ASN A 437 -7.89 8.03 25.39
C ASN A 437 -9.34 8.25 25.81
N VAL A 438 -9.82 9.48 25.70
CA VAL A 438 -11.24 9.80 25.90
C VAL A 438 -11.72 10.74 24.80
N VAL A 439 -12.89 10.45 24.23
CA VAL A 439 -13.46 11.23 23.13
C VAL A 439 -14.76 11.89 23.56
N TRP A 440 -14.90 13.17 23.19
CA TRP A 440 -16.11 13.97 23.37
C TRP A 440 -16.63 14.51 22.05
N VAL A 441 -17.96 14.63 21.95
CA VAL A 441 -18.68 15.27 20.85
C VAL A 441 -19.48 16.42 21.43
N ASN A 442 -19.17 17.65 21.03
CA ASN A 442 -19.81 18.86 21.52
C ASN A 442 -19.85 18.95 23.07
N GLY A 443 -18.80 18.47 23.73
CA GLY A 443 -18.66 18.43 25.19
C GLY A 443 -19.25 17.20 25.89
N VAL A 444 -19.91 16.28 25.17
CA VAL A 444 -20.46 15.04 25.74
C VAL A 444 -19.50 13.87 25.48
N GLN A 445 -19.11 13.14 26.52
CA GLN A 445 -18.22 11.99 26.39
C GLN A 445 -18.93 10.82 25.71
N VAL A 446 -18.30 10.21 24.71
CA VAL A 446 -18.88 9.09 23.94
C VAL A 446 -18.11 7.77 24.07
N VAL A 447 -16.79 7.82 24.30
CA VAL A 447 -15.97 6.62 24.52
C VAL A 447 -14.75 6.94 25.38
N ALA A 448 -14.28 5.96 26.15
CA ALA A 448 -12.99 5.95 26.84
C ALA A 448 -12.28 4.62 26.55
N HIS A 449 -11.01 4.68 26.18
CA HIS A 449 -10.20 3.53 25.78
C HIS A 449 -8.77 3.68 26.30
N PRO A 450 -8.38 2.97 27.37
CA PRO A 450 -7.12 3.22 28.05
C PRO A 450 -5.90 2.70 27.27
N ASP A 451 -6.03 1.55 26.61
CA ASP A 451 -4.93 0.88 25.92
C ASP A 451 -4.43 1.68 24.71
N GLY A 452 -3.11 1.70 24.52
CA GLY A 452 -2.48 2.52 23.51
C GLY A 452 -2.26 1.84 22.15
N TYR A 453 -2.48 0.53 22.02
CA TYR A 453 -2.07 -0.27 20.86
C TYR A 453 -3.24 -0.85 20.08
N THR A 454 -4.43 -0.81 20.65
CA THR A 454 -5.65 -1.42 20.09
C THR A 454 -6.62 -0.35 19.58
N PRO A 455 -7.40 -0.66 18.53
CA PRO A 455 -8.35 0.28 17.96
C PRO A 455 -9.57 0.49 18.86
N PHE A 456 -10.21 1.65 18.73
CA PHE A 456 -11.49 1.95 19.37
C PHE A 456 -12.37 2.85 18.49
N VAL A 457 -13.68 2.81 18.74
CA VAL A 457 -14.68 3.54 17.94
C VAL A 457 -15.42 4.54 18.81
N ALA A 458 -15.52 5.78 18.35
CA ALA A 458 -16.40 6.80 18.90
C ALA A 458 -17.64 6.93 18.01
N ASP A 459 -18.83 6.78 18.60
CA ASP A 459 -20.08 7.03 17.88
C ASP A 459 -20.55 8.47 18.12
N LEU A 460 -20.71 9.24 17.04
CA LEU A 460 -21.01 10.67 17.08
C LEU A 460 -22.51 10.94 16.91
N THR A 461 -23.25 9.94 16.41
CA THR A 461 -24.58 10.07 15.81
C THR A 461 -25.54 10.91 16.65
N ASP A 462 -25.69 10.58 17.93
CA ASP A 462 -26.70 11.18 18.82
C ASP A 462 -26.33 12.58 19.33
N HIS A 463 -25.14 13.08 18.99
CA HIS A 463 -24.60 14.32 19.52
C HIS A 463 -24.17 15.32 18.45
N LEU A 464 -24.34 14.98 17.16
CA LEU A 464 -24.20 15.90 16.05
C LEU A 464 -25.35 16.92 16.03
N ARG A 465 -25.03 18.13 15.56
CA ARG A 465 -25.95 19.26 15.39
C ARG A 465 -25.75 19.84 13.99
N PRO A 466 -26.78 20.48 13.39
CA PRO A 466 -26.59 21.22 12.15
C PRO A 466 -25.46 22.24 12.25
N GLY A 467 -24.59 22.29 11.23
CA GLY A 467 -23.36 23.09 11.22
C GLY A 467 -22.15 22.37 11.84
N ASP A 468 -21.24 23.14 12.41
CA ASP A 468 -19.96 22.63 12.92
C ASP A 468 -20.09 21.88 14.25
N ASN A 469 -19.51 20.68 14.30
CA ASN A 469 -19.43 19.85 15.49
C ASN A 469 -17.98 19.70 15.95
N ARG A 470 -17.75 19.77 17.24
CA ARG A 470 -16.40 19.65 17.82
C ARG A 470 -16.21 18.27 18.40
N ILE A 471 -15.17 17.61 17.90
CA ILE A 471 -14.70 16.34 18.42
C ILE A 471 -13.41 16.63 19.18
N THR A 472 -13.41 16.37 20.48
CA THR A 472 -12.23 16.55 21.32
C THR A 472 -11.75 15.19 21.78
N VAL A 473 -10.45 14.95 21.67
CA VAL A 473 -9.78 13.74 22.18
C VAL A 473 -8.75 14.18 23.22
N ARG A 474 -8.87 13.66 24.44
CA ARG A 474 -7.82 13.79 25.46
C ARG A 474 -7.04 12.49 25.51
N ILE A 475 -5.73 12.63 25.60
CA ILE A 475 -4.80 11.53 25.83
C ILE A 475 -3.87 11.91 26.97
N ASP A 476 -3.23 10.93 27.59
CA ASP A 476 -2.13 11.11 28.53
C ASP A 476 -1.04 10.07 28.27
N GLY A 477 0.19 10.53 28.09
CA GLY A 477 1.34 9.66 27.86
C GLY A 477 1.96 9.07 29.13
N SER A 478 1.37 9.31 30.30
CA SER A 478 1.88 8.84 31.58
C SER A 478 1.86 7.32 31.69
N GLU A 479 2.88 6.76 32.33
CA GLU A 479 2.98 5.33 32.62
C GLU A 479 2.02 4.92 33.76
N ASN A 480 0.72 4.94 33.47
CA ASN A 480 -0.34 4.70 34.43
C ASN A 480 -0.36 3.23 34.89
N PRO A 481 -0.10 2.92 36.18
CA PRO A 481 -0.01 1.52 36.66
C PRO A 481 -1.26 0.66 36.49
N ALA A 482 -2.42 1.26 36.18
CA ALA A 482 -3.65 0.54 35.90
C ALA A 482 -3.79 0.08 34.43
N ILE A 483 -2.92 0.56 33.54
CA ILE A 483 -3.02 0.34 32.09
C ILE A 483 -1.81 -0.51 31.63
N PRO A 484 -2.01 -1.73 31.11
CA PRO A 484 -0.95 -2.48 30.45
C PRO A 484 -0.38 -1.67 29.26
N PRO A 485 0.95 -1.62 29.06
CA PRO A 485 2.00 -2.43 29.67
C PRO A 485 2.63 -1.83 30.95
N PHE A 486 2.10 -0.73 31.48
CA PHE A 486 2.73 0.04 32.56
C PHE A 486 2.58 -0.60 33.94
N GLY A 487 3.37 -0.07 34.89
CA GLY A 487 3.35 -0.42 36.31
C GLY A 487 4.74 -0.61 36.92
N ALA A 488 5.74 -0.89 36.09
CA ALA A 488 7.15 -0.95 36.46
C ALA A 488 8.05 -0.60 35.25
N GLN A 489 9.29 -1.08 35.23
CA GLN A 489 10.24 -0.86 34.13
C GLN A 489 9.72 -1.40 32.80
N ILE A 490 10.18 -0.80 31.69
CA ILE A 490 9.91 -1.22 30.32
C ILE A 490 11.18 -0.96 29.50
N ASP A 491 11.67 -1.94 28.73
CA ASP A 491 12.81 -1.74 27.82
C ASP A 491 12.33 -1.25 26.43
N TYR A 492 11.52 -0.20 26.41
CA TYR A 492 11.12 0.58 25.24
C TYR A 492 10.28 1.78 25.67
N LEU A 493 10.24 2.82 24.85
CA LEU A 493 9.37 3.98 25.11
C LEU A 493 8.00 3.80 24.46
N THR A 494 6.94 4.28 25.12
CA THR A 494 5.57 4.28 24.58
C THR A 494 5.21 5.57 23.85
N TYR A 495 5.91 6.67 24.15
CA TYR A 495 5.64 8.00 23.60
C TYR A 495 4.22 8.48 23.92
N ALA A 496 3.71 9.48 23.18
CA ALA A 496 2.33 9.92 23.28
C ALA A 496 1.84 10.47 21.94
N GLY A 497 0.54 10.33 21.65
CA GLY A 497 -0.07 10.92 20.46
C GLY A 497 -1.12 10.03 19.81
N ILE A 498 -1.89 10.61 18.88
CA ILE A 498 -2.72 9.84 17.96
C ILE A 498 -1.80 9.41 16.81
N TYR A 499 -1.07 8.32 17.05
CA TYR A 499 0.04 7.87 16.22
C TYR A 499 -0.37 6.87 15.12
N ARG A 500 -1.66 6.55 15.01
CA ARG A 500 -2.24 5.82 13.88
C ARG A 500 -3.40 6.59 13.27
N ASP A 501 -3.98 6.00 12.25
CA ASP A 501 -5.03 6.58 11.44
C ASP A 501 -6.35 6.77 12.18
N VAL A 502 -7.10 7.76 11.71
CA VAL A 502 -8.48 8.02 12.12
C VAL A 502 -9.37 8.03 10.90
N TRP A 503 -10.47 7.28 10.96
CA TRP A 503 -11.41 7.10 9.86
C TRP A 503 -12.78 7.63 10.21
N LEU A 504 -13.33 8.49 9.36
CA LEU A 504 -14.74 8.88 9.40
C LEU A 504 -15.56 7.84 8.64
N MET A 505 -16.51 7.24 9.34
CA MET A 505 -17.37 6.19 8.82
C MET A 505 -18.82 6.65 8.91
N VAL A 506 -19.49 6.75 7.76
CA VAL A 506 -20.95 6.97 7.70
C VAL A 506 -21.59 5.67 7.27
N LEU A 507 -22.34 5.06 8.19
CA LEU A 507 -22.84 3.69 8.08
C LEU A 507 -24.36 3.69 8.07
N PRO A 508 -25.01 2.76 7.33
CA PRO A 508 -26.41 2.48 7.59
C PRO A 508 -26.62 1.96 9.02
N GLU A 509 -27.83 2.11 9.55
CA GLU A 509 -28.19 1.62 10.89
C GLU A 509 -27.86 0.12 11.05
N ARG A 510 -28.24 -0.69 10.05
CA ARG A 510 -27.78 -2.08 9.91
C ARG A 510 -26.49 -2.11 9.10
N HIS A 511 -25.37 -2.41 9.75
CA HIS A 511 -24.05 -2.49 9.13
C HIS A 511 -23.23 -3.68 9.65
N LEU A 512 -22.18 -4.04 8.93
CA LEU A 512 -21.13 -4.98 9.27
C LEU A 512 -20.11 -4.30 10.20
N THR A 513 -19.87 -4.91 11.36
CA THR A 513 -18.87 -4.46 12.33
C THR A 513 -17.56 -5.22 12.17
N ASN A 514 -17.63 -6.51 11.81
CA ASN A 514 -16.48 -7.37 11.60
C ASN A 514 -16.85 -8.59 10.73
N ALA A 515 -15.87 -9.40 10.33
CA ALA A 515 -16.10 -10.72 9.79
C ALA A 515 -14.90 -11.63 10.04
N ARG A 516 -15.15 -12.91 10.30
CA ARG A 516 -14.11 -13.95 10.37
C ARG A 516 -14.15 -14.84 9.15
N ILE A 517 -12.99 -15.08 8.55
CA ILE A 517 -12.79 -16.03 7.45
C ILE A 517 -12.02 -17.24 7.97
N LEU A 518 -12.51 -18.44 7.62
CA LEU A 518 -11.93 -19.73 7.97
C LEU A 518 -11.69 -20.53 6.69
N THR A 519 -10.58 -21.26 6.65
CA THR A 519 -10.14 -22.06 5.50
C THR A 519 -9.95 -23.54 5.89
N PRO A 520 -11.03 -24.24 6.27
CA PRO A 520 -10.93 -25.66 6.60
C PRO A 520 -10.39 -26.44 5.39
N ASP A 521 -9.53 -27.43 5.66
CA ASP A 521 -8.90 -28.27 4.65
C ASP A 521 -8.20 -27.49 3.53
N ALA A 522 -7.46 -26.42 3.88
CA ALA A 522 -6.78 -25.55 2.93
C ALA A 522 -5.88 -26.28 1.92
N LEU A 523 -5.36 -27.46 2.26
CA LEU A 523 -4.51 -28.29 1.38
C LEU A 523 -5.29 -29.10 0.33
N ALA A 524 -6.60 -29.20 0.45
CA ALA A 524 -7.42 -29.92 -0.52
C ALA A 524 -7.37 -29.23 -1.91
N ASP A 525 -7.49 -30.03 -2.97
CA ASP A 525 -7.61 -29.55 -4.35
C ASP A 525 -8.90 -28.73 -4.54
N ALA A 526 -9.96 -29.12 -3.84
CA ALA A 526 -11.22 -28.39 -3.73
C ALA A 526 -11.33 -27.78 -2.34
N LYS A 527 -11.10 -26.46 -2.25
CA LYS A 527 -11.05 -25.72 -0.99
C LYS A 527 -12.44 -25.30 -0.51
N THR A 528 -12.51 -24.95 0.77
CA THR A 528 -13.70 -24.40 1.41
C THR A 528 -13.35 -23.11 2.12
N VAL A 529 -14.25 -22.12 2.04
CA VAL A 529 -14.19 -20.86 2.78
C VAL A 529 -15.46 -20.78 3.62
N VAL A 530 -15.30 -20.65 4.94
CA VAL A 530 -16.39 -20.43 5.89
C VAL A 530 -16.29 -19.01 6.44
N ILE A 531 -17.38 -18.26 6.37
CA ILE A 531 -17.42 -16.84 6.68
C ILE A 531 -18.43 -16.61 7.80
N ARG A 532 -18.01 -15.92 8.86
CA ARG A 532 -18.85 -15.53 9.99
C ARG A 532 -18.91 -14.01 10.07
N PRO A 533 -19.91 -13.38 9.46
CA PRO A 533 -20.10 -11.93 9.54
C PRO A 533 -20.62 -11.53 10.92
N GLU A 534 -20.14 -10.41 11.45
CA GLU A 534 -20.71 -9.73 12.61
C GLU A 534 -21.51 -8.51 12.13
N VAL A 535 -22.79 -8.48 12.44
CA VAL A 535 -23.75 -7.47 11.97
C VAL A 535 -24.45 -6.81 13.15
N ALA A 536 -24.71 -5.50 13.05
CA ALA A 536 -25.40 -4.73 14.07
C ALA A 536 -26.85 -5.20 14.32
N ALA A 537 -27.51 -5.77 13.29
CA ALA A 537 -28.83 -6.37 13.39
C ALA A 537 -29.00 -7.59 12.46
N PRO A 538 -29.83 -8.60 12.82
CA PRO A 538 -30.09 -9.78 12.00
C PRO A 538 -30.64 -9.46 10.61
N GLY A 539 -30.38 -10.34 9.65
CA GLY A 539 -30.86 -10.25 8.27
C GLY A 539 -29.91 -10.93 7.28
N PRO A 540 -30.19 -10.89 5.97
CA PRO A 540 -29.37 -11.54 4.95
C PRO A 540 -28.00 -10.86 4.79
N VAL A 541 -27.00 -11.67 4.45
CA VAL A 541 -25.65 -11.27 4.07
C VAL A 541 -25.27 -12.03 2.81
N ARG A 542 -24.80 -11.32 1.79
CA ARG A 542 -24.23 -11.90 0.57
C ARG A 542 -22.71 -11.83 0.66
N ALA A 543 -22.03 -12.93 0.35
CA ALA A 543 -20.57 -13.01 0.28
C ALA A 543 -20.12 -13.37 -1.13
N ARG A 544 -19.16 -12.62 -1.67
CA ARG A 544 -18.47 -12.89 -2.93
C ARG A 544 -16.99 -13.16 -2.64
N LEU A 545 -16.46 -14.25 -3.17
CA LEU A 545 -15.03 -14.56 -3.13
C LEU A 545 -14.38 -14.07 -4.42
N LEU A 546 -13.35 -13.24 -4.28
CA LEU A 546 -12.65 -12.57 -5.37
C LEU A 546 -11.15 -12.90 -5.38
N ASP A 547 -10.58 -12.96 -6.59
CA ASP A 547 -9.15 -13.02 -6.87
C ASP A 547 -8.78 -11.83 -7.76
N GLY A 548 -8.26 -10.77 -7.14
CA GLY A 548 -8.27 -9.45 -7.77
C GLY A 548 -9.70 -9.05 -8.13
N ASP A 549 -9.94 -8.79 -9.42
CA ASP A 549 -11.26 -8.42 -9.95
C ASP A 549 -12.11 -9.64 -10.37
N ARG A 550 -11.56 -10.86 -10.33
CA ARG A 550 -12.26 -12.08 -10.77
C ARG A 550 -13.13 -12.65 -9.66
N GLU A 551 -14.44 -12.78 -9.91
CA GLU A 551 -15.35 -13.52 -9.02
C GLU A 551 -15.15 -15.04 -9.16
N ILE A 552 -14.91 -15.71 -8.03
CA ILE A 552 -14.76 -17.16 -7.96
C ILE A 552 -16.09 -17.83 -7.59
N ALA A 553 -16.76 -17.32 -6.56
CA ALA A 553 -17.99 -17.90 -6.05
C ALA A 553 -18.79 -16.89 -5.21
N VAL A 554 -20.09 -17.15 -5.07
CA VAL A 554 -21.02 -16.31 -4.32
C VAL A 554 -21.97 -17.16 -3.48
N VAL A 555 -22.34 -16.67 -2.30
CA VAL A 555 -23.34 -17.26 -1.41
C VAL A 555 -24.12 -16.16 -0.71
N GLU A 556 -25.40 -16.41 -0.42
CA GLU A 556 -26.25 -15.50 0.35
C GLU A 556 -26.99 -16.30 1.42
N GLY A 557 -27.10 -15.74 2.63
CA GLY A 557 -27.79 -16.38 3.75
C GLY A 557 -27.78 -15.54 5.02
N GLU A 558 -28.33 -16.10 6.10
CA GLU A 558 -28.23 -15.53 7.44
C GLU A 558 -27.27 -16.37 8.29
N GLY A 559 -26.46 -15.71 9.13
CA GLY A 559 -25.49 -16.40 9.99
C GLY A 559 -24.21 -16.81 9.26
N GLU A 560 -23.76 -18.05 9.48
CA GLU A 560 -22.53 -18.58 8.86
C GLU A 560 -22.75 -18.87 7.36
N LEU A 561 -21.84 -18.38 6.53
CA LEU A 561 -21.86 -18.55 5.07
C LEU A 561 -20.75 -19.50 4.65
N THR A 562 -21.01 -20.42 3.72
CA THR A 562 -20.03 -21.40 3.24
C THR A 562 -19.93 -21.41 1.72
N LEU A 563 -18.71 -21.27 1.21
CA LEU A 563 -18.33 -21.50 -0.17
C LEU A 563 -17.49 -22.77 -0.23
N SER A 564 -17.92 -23.79 -0.96
CA SER A 564 -17.24 -25.10 -1.02
C SER A 564 -17.01 -25.53 -2.47
N GLY A 565 -16.11 -26.50 -2.68
CA GLY A 565 -15.82 -27.00 -4.02
C GLY A 565 -14.95 -26.05 -4.86
N LEU A 566 -14.16 -25.19 -4.20
CA LEU A 566 -13.36 -24.16 -4.86
C LEU A 566 -12.05 -24.76 -5.41
N THR A 567 -12.01 -25.03 -6.72
CA THR A 567 -10.85 -25.65 -7.38
C THR A 567 -9.94 -24.63 -8.05
N GLY A 568 -8.64 -24.95 -8.18
CA GLY A 568 -7.69 -24.12 -8.94
C GLY A 568 -7.21 -22.87 -8.21
N LEU A 569 -7.34 -22.85 -6.88
CA LEU A 569 -6.85 -21.76 -6.02
C LEU A 569 -5.48 -22.13 -5.44
N SER A 570 -4.60 -21.13 -5.30
CA SER A 570 -3.24 -21.30 -4.78
C SER A 570 -3.20 -21.24 -3.26
N LEU A 571 -2.13 -21.80 -2.68
CA LEU A 571 -1.82 -21.66 -1.26
C LEU A 571 -1.05 -20.37 -1.03
N TRP A 572 -1.35 -19.69 0.06
CA TRP A 572 -0.48 -18.65 0.60
C TRP A 572 0.74 -19.30 1.25
N SER A 573 1.93 -18.79 0.98
CA SER A 573 3.20 -19.22 1.56
C SER A 573 4.20 -18.06 1.63
N THR A 574 5.41 -18.31 2.14
CA THR A 574 6.47 -17.30 2.15
C THR A 574 7.09 -17.02 0.79
N ASP A 575 6.91 -17.94 -0.17
CA ASP A 575 7.47 -17.85 -1.52
C ASP A 575 6.43 -17.34 -2.52
N ASP A 576 5.18 -17.79 -2.36
CA ASP A 576 4.02 -17.36 -3.14
C ASP A 576 2.91 -16.86 -2.19
N PRO A 577 2.85 -15.55 -1.91
CA PRO A 577 1.91 -14.96 -0.97
C PRO A 577 0.54 -14.68 -1.61
N GLN A 578 -0.09 -15.69 -2.22
CA GLN A 578 -1.41 -15.53 -2.85
C GLN A 578 -2.47 -15.09 -1.84
N LEU A 579 -3.20 -14.02 -2.19
CA LEU A 579 -4.31 -13.50 -1.38
C LEU A 579 -5.62 -13.51 -2.17
N TYR A 580 -6.70 -13.63 -1.42
CA TYR A 580 -8.08 -13.55 -1.91
C TYR A 580 -8.85 -12.55 -1.06
N THR A 581 -9.95 -12.04 -1.61
CA THR A 581 -10.82 -11.08 -0.93
C THR A 581 -12.22 -11.66 -0.79
N VAL A 582 -12.78 -11.63 0.41
CA VAL A 582 -14.22 -11.80 0.61
C VAL A 582 -14.85 -10.42 0.67
N GLU A 583 -15.74 -10.13 -0.27
CA GLU A 583 -16.63 -8.98 -0.22
C GLU A 583 -17.96 -9.41 0.42
N LEU A 584 -18.41 -8.65 1.42
CA LEU A 584 -19.66 -8.86 2.11
C LEU A 584 -20.61 -7.69 1.83
N THR A 585 -21.83 -8.00 1.41
CA THR A 585 -22.89 -7.04 1.16
C THR A 585 -24.11 -7.36 2.03
N LEU A 586 -24.71 -6.34 2.63
CA LEU A 586 -26.03 -6.42 3.26
C LEU A 586 -27.09 -5.94 2.26
N PRO A 587 -27.89 -6.81 1.62
CA PRO A 587 -28.77 -6.41 0.51
C PRO A 587 -29.86 -5.40 0.89
N ASP A 588 -30.27 -5.37 2.15
CA ASP A 588 -31.31 -4.49 2.70
C ASP A 588 -30.81 -3.08 3.05
N SER A 589 -29.56 -2.95 3.49
CA SER A 589 -28.95 -1.67 3.86
C SER A 589 -27.94 -1.14 2.86
N GLY A 590 -27.49 -1.98 1.93
CA GLY A 590 -26.39 -1.72 0.98
C GLY A 590 -25.03 -1.56 1.63
N ASP A 591 -24.86 -2.04 2.85
CA ASP A 591 -23.56 -1.97 3.50
C ASP A 591 -22.57 -2.95 2.86
N VAL A 592 -21.35 -2.49 2.55
CA VAL A 592 -20.31 -3.31 1.88
C VAL A 592 -19.00 -3.26 2.64
N THR A 593 -18.37 -4.42 2.87
CA THR A 593 -17.01 -4.52 3.43
C THR A 593 -16.18 -5.56 2.71
N THR A 594 -14.86 -5.39 2.72
CA THR A 594 -13.91 -6.36 2.16
C THR A 594 -12.97 -6.87 3.24
N HIS A 595 -12.63 -8.15 3.15
CA HIS A 595 -11.75 -8.84 4.09
C HIS A 595 -10.80 -9.72 3.30
N ARG A 596 -9.50 -9.43 3.37
CA ARG A 596 -8.46 -10.23 2.70
C ARG A 596 -8.09 -11.43 3.56
N PHE A 597 -7.71 -12.53 2.91
CA PHE A 597 -7.21 -13.74 3.54
C PHE A 597 -6.35 -14.55 2.56
N GLY A 598 -5.69 -15.60 3.07
CA GLY A 598 -4.96 -16.58 2.25
C GLY A 598 -5.25 -18.01 2.68
N PHE A 599 -5.18 -18.96 1.74
CA PHE A 599 -5.30 -20.39 2.05
C PHE A 599 -3.96 -20.95 2.52
N ARG A 600 -3.82 -21.28 3.81
CA ARG A 600 -2.60 -21.92 4.32
C ARG A 600 -2.85 -22.78 5.55
N THR A 601 -1.97 -23.73 5.82
CA THR A 601 -1.87 -24.42 7.12
C THR A 601 -0.58 -24.04 7.82
N ALA A 602 -0.63 -23.86 9.15
CA ALA A 602 0.52 -23.55 9.98
C ALA A 602 0.49 -24.44 11.22
N GLU A 603 1.30 -25.49 11.21
CA GLU A 603 1.25 -26.57 12.20
C GLU A 603 2.50 -26.54 13.08
N TRP A 604 2.27 -26.54 14.39
CA TRP A 604 3.33 -26.56 15.39
C TRP A 604 3.39 -27.95 16.01
N THR A 605 4.46 -28.68 15.73
CA THR A 605 4.66 -30.05 16.23
C THR A 605 5.94 -30.12 17.05
N PRO A 606 6.11 -31.13 17.92
CA PRO A 606 7.39 -31.37 18.57
C PRO A 606 8.54 -31.70 17.61
N GLN A 607 8.25 -31.95 16.33
CA GLN A 607 9.24 -32.18 15.27
C GLN A 607 9.65 -30.89 14.52
N GLY A 608 8.97 -29.77 14.80
CA GLY A 608 9.20 -28.49 14.15
C GLY A 608 7.91 -27.82 13.66
N PHE A 609 8.08 -26.66 13.02
CA PHE A 609 7.02 -25.91 12.36
C PHE A 609 6.84 -26.39 10.92
N LEU A 610 5.59 -26.52 10.49
CA LEU A 610 5.23 -26.85 9.12
C LEU A 610 4.33 -25.76 8.53
N LEU A 611 4.69 -25.27 7.34
CA LEU A 611 3.86 -24.40 6.53
C LEU A 611 3.35 -25.22 5.34
N ASN A 612 2.03 -25.31 5.18
CA ASN A 612 1.39 -26.09 4.12
C ASN A 612 1.84 -27.57 4.08
N GLY A 613 2.07 -28.15 5.26
CA GLY A 613 2.59 -29.52 5.43
C GLY A 613 4.08 -29.70 5.12
N GLN A 614 4.80 -28.65 4.72
CA GLN A 614 6.24 -28.69 4.49
C GLN A 614 7.01 -28.20 5.73
N PRO A 615 8.03 -28.92 6.21
CA PRO A 615 8.87 -28.46 7.31
C PRO A 615 9.57 -27.15 6.98
N MET A 616 9.62 -26.24 7.93
CA MET A 616 10.24 -24.93 7.77
C MET A 616 10.92 -24.49 9.06
N THR A 617 12.25 -24.34 9.02
CA THR A 617 12.98 -23.73 10.13
C THR A 617 12.71 -22.23 10.16
N LEU A 618 12.16 -21.76 11.27
CA LEU A 618 11.86 -20.35 11.46
C LEU A 618 13.14 -19.56 11.71
N ARG A 619 13.29 -18.45 10.99
CA ARG A 619 14.42 -17.52 11.08
C ARG A 619 13.87 -16.10 11.06
N GLY A 620 13.91 -15.45 12.21
CA GLY A 620 13.30 -14.14 12.37
C GLY A 620 14.09 -13.16 13.22
N LEU A 621 13.53 -11.95 13.35
CA LEU A 621 13.98 -10.90 14.23
C LEU A 621 12.80 -10.25 14.96
N ASN A 622 13.06 -9.72 16.14
CA ASN A 622 12.12 -8.88 16.87
C ASN A 622 12.11 -7.47 16.29
N ARG A 623 10.92 -6.88 16.16
CA ARG A 623 10.71 -5.56 15.55
C ARG A 623 9.82 -4.70 16.45
N HIS A 624 10.30 -3.52 16.85
CA HIS A 624 9.48 -2.46 17.44
C HIS A 624 8.81 -1.60 16.35
N GLN A 625 7.83 -0.76 16.72
CA GLN A 625 7.27 0.26 15.81
C GLN A 625 7.90 1.66 16.01
N SER A 626 9.00 1.76 16.76
CA SER A 626 9.65 3.05 17.06
C SER A 626 10.57 3.53 15.94
N TRP A 627 10.55 4.83 15.69
CA TRP A 627 11.58 5.56 14.95
C TRP A 627 12.23 6.64 15.83
N ALA A 628 13.45 7.00 15.49
CA ALA A 628 14.11 8.16 16.09
C ALA A 628 13.26 9.42 15.88
N HIS A 629 13.22 10.28 16.91
CA HIS A 629 12.46 11.53 16.95
C HIS A 629 10.95 11.39 17.04
N GLN A 630 10.30 10.80 16.02
CA GLN A 630 8.83 10.76 15.89
C GLN A 630 8.15 9.62 16.67
N GLY A 631 8.92 8.80 17.40
CA GLY A 631 8.39 7.69 18.17
C GLY A 631 7.59 6.72 17.31
N TYR A 632 6.31 6.51 17.63
CA TYR A 632 5.43 5.59 16.89
C TYR A 632 4.70 6.22 15.70
N ALA A 633 4.76 7.54 15.53
CA ALA A 633 3.95 8.26 14.54
C ALA A 633 4.57 8.24 13.14
N ALA A 634 4.61 7.06 12.52
CA ALA A 634 5.00 6.88 11.13
C ALA A 634 3.88 6.18 10.35
N GLY A 635 3.52 6.75 9.19
CA GLY A 635 2.38 6.32 8.37
C GLY A 635 2.63 5.02 7.60
N ARG A 636 1.67 4.68 6.73
CA ARG A 636 1.59 3.39 6.04
C ARG A 636 2.92 2.99 5.37
N HIS A 637 3.51 3.90 4.59
CA HIS A 637 4.73 3.63 3.83
C HIS A 637 5.93 3.17 4.69
N ALA A 638 6.12 3.80 5.86
CA ALA A 638 7.22 3.44 6.76
C ALA A 638 6.98 2.09 7.45
N GLN A 639 5.71 1.76 7.77
CA GLN A 639 5.34 0.45 8.29
C GLN A 639 5.60 -0.66 7.26
N GLU A 640 5.22 -0.43 6.01
CA GLU A 640 5.47 -1.35 4.90
C GLU A 640 6.97 -1.58 4.68
N ARG A 641 7.77 -0.50 4.71
CA ARG A 641 9.24 -0.61 4.55
C ARG A 641 9.89 -1.50 5.60
N ASP A 642 9.49 -1.42 6.86
CA ASP A 642 10.05 -2.29 7.90
C ASP A 642 9.77 -3.78 7.60
N ALA A 643 8.55 -4.14 7.17
CA ALA A 643 8.23 -5.52 6.79
C ALA A 643 9.07 -6.00 5.59
N GLU A 644 9.24 -5.14 4.58
CA GLU A 644 10.06 -5.41 3.41
C GLU A 644 11.54 -5.60 3.75
N ILE A 645 12.10 -4.78 4.65
CA ILE A 645 13.49 -4.94 5.11
C ILE A 645 13.68 -6.31 5.75
N VAL A 646 12.75 -6.73 6.63
CA VAL A 646 12.83 -8.04 7.28
C VAL A 646 12.77 -9.17 6.25
N ARG A 647 11.83 -9.11 5.31
CA ARG A 647 11.62 -10.19 4.32
C ARG A 647 12.71 -10.25 3.26
N PHE A 648 13.05 -9.11 2.66
CA PHE A 648 13.88 -9.06 1.46
C PHE A 648 15.33 -8.72 1.77
N ASP A 649 15.61 -7.71 2.59
CA ASP A 649 16.98 -7.29 2.87
C ASP A 649 17.65 -8.29 3.81
N LEU A 650 16.96 -8.68 4.88
CA LEU A 650 17.46 -9.60 5.90
C LEU A 650 17.17 -11.07 5.59
N GLY A 651 16.29 -11.38 4.64
CA GLY A 651 15.98 -12.77 4.27
C GLY A 651 15.35 -13.57 5.41
N CYS A 652 14.64 -12.91 6.32
CA CYS A 652 13.89 -13.55 7.38
C CYS A 652 12.54 -14.05 6.85
N ASN A 653 12.06 -15.13 7.44
CA ASN A 653 10.76 -15.72 7.10
C ASN A 653 9.72 -15.54 8.22
N MET A 654 10.14 -15.00 9.38
CA MET A 654 9.27 -14.66 10.49
C MET A 654 9.69 -13.33 11.14
N VAL A 655 8.72 -12.60 11.68
CA VAL A 655 8.91 -11.41 12.51
C VAL A 655 8.08 -11.51 13.78
N ARG A 656 8.60 -10.98 14.89
CA ARG A 656 7.85 -10.84 16.13
C ARG A 656 7.58 -9.36 16.44
N THR A 657 6.34 -9.04 16.78
CA THR A 657 5.90 -7.67 17.09
C THR A 657 6.20 -7.30 18.55
N SER A 658 7.47 -7.16 18.89
CA SER A 658 7.92 -6.83 20.25
C SER A 658 7.43 -5.44 20.67
N HIS A 659 6.60 -5.25 21.71
CA HIS A 659 5.90 -6.25 22.54
C HIS A 659 4.43 -5.87 22.68
N TYR A 660 3.76 -5.75 21.54
CA TYR A 660 2.43 -5.19 21.43
C TYR A 660 1.86 -5.40 20.01
N PRO A 661 0.52 -5.29 19.84
CA PRO A 661 -0.10 -5.30 18.52
C PRO A 661 0.39 -4.14 17.67
N GLN A 662 0.83 -4.43 16.45
CA GLN A 662 1.41 -3.44 15.55
C GLN A 662 0.39 -2.87 14.57
N SER A 663 0.82 -1.98 13.68
CA SER A 663 -0.07 -1.34 12.71
C SER A 663 -0.68 -2.39 11.76
N PRO A 664 -1.99 -2.32 11.46
CA PRO A 664 -2.59 -3.13 10.39
C PRO A 664 -1.83 -3.01 9.07
N TRP A 665 -1.28 -1.83 8.75
CA TRP A 665 -0.42 -1.65 7.55
C TRP A 665 0.83 -2.51 7.53
N PHE A 666 1.41 -2.80 8.70
CA PHE A 666 2.55 -3.71 8.79
C PHE A 666 2.11 -5.17 8.56
N LEU A 667 0.96 -5.57 9.11
CA LEU A 667 0.41 -6.92 8.99
C LEU A 667 -0.10 -7.21 7.58
N ASP A 668 -0.82 -6.26 6.96
CA ASP A 668 -1.19 -6.31 5.55
C ASP A 668 0.03 -6.51 4.67
N ARG A 669 1.13 -5.79 4.95
CA ARG A 669 2.35 -5.95 4.18
C ARG A 669 2.98 -7.32 4.37
N CYS A 670 2.95 -7.87 5.59
CA CYS A 670 3.43 -9.23 5.87
C CYS A 670 2.64 -10.28 5.08
N ASP A 671 1.32 -10.11 4.96
CA ASP A 671 0.48 -10.97 4.12
C ASP A 671 0.89 -10.89 2.65
N GLU A 672 1.13 -9.68 2.14
CA GLU A 672 1.44 -9.41 0.73
C GLU A 672 2.81 -9.93 0.28
N ILE A 673 3.77 -10.03 1.20
CA ILE A 673 5.16 -10.38 0.86
C ILE A 673 5.59 -11.75 1.39
N GLY A 674 4.69 -12.49 2.02
CA GLY A 674 4.99 -13.82 2.53
C GLY A 674 5.93 -13.79 3.74
N LEU A 675 5.61 -13.00 4.76
CA LEU A 675 6.35 -12.93 6.01
C LEU A 675 5.46 -13.45 7.16
N LEU A 676 5.90 -14.48 7.87
CA LEU A 676 5.15 -15.01 9.02
C LEU A 676 5.24 -14.06 10.22
N VAL A 677 4.19 -13.99 11.01
CA VAL A 677 4.09 -13.08 12.15
C VAL A 677 3.79 -13.85 13.45
N PHE A 678 4.55 -13.50 14.48
CA PHE A 678 4.22 -13.72 15.88
C PHE A 678 3.75 -12.37 16.44
N GLU A 679 2.46 -12.25 16.75
CA GLU A 679 1.88 -11.06 17.37
C GLU A 679 1.49 -11.30 18.83
N GLU A 680 1.68 -10.32 19.71
CA GLU A 680 1.45 -10.46 21.15
C GLU A 680 0.80 -9.24 21.79
N ILE A 681 0.15 -9.46 22.94
CA ILE A 681 -0.47 -8.40 23.73
C ILE A 681 0.56 -7.41 24.30
N PRO A 682 0.16 -6.14 24.59
CA PRO A 682 1.06 -5.17 25.20
C PRO A 682 1.59 -5.63 26.55
N GLY A 683 2.91 -5.73 26.71
CA GLY A 683 3.48 -6.13 27.99
C GLY A 683 5.00 -6.20 28.06
N TRP A 684 5.56 -5.90 29.23
CA TRP A 684 6.97 -6.12 29.54
C TRP A 684 7.14 -6.47 31.02
N GLN A 685 7.40 -7.74 31.31
CA GLN A 685 7.66 -8.39 32.62
C GLN A 685 6.59 -8.22 33.72
N HIS A 686 6.19 -6.98 34.00
CA HIS A 686 5.27 -6.60 35.06
C HIS A 686 3.87 -7.22 34.87
N ILE A 687 3.32 -7.75 35.97
CA ILE A 687 1.90 -8.09 36.07
C ILE A 687 1.30 -7.19 37.15
N GLY A 688 0.33 -6.38 36.77
CA GLY A 688 -0.39 -5.49 37.67
C GLY A 688 -1.44 -6.21 38.53
N ASP A 689 -2.33 -5.42 39.12
CA ASP A 689 -3.44 -5.92 39.91
C ASP A 689 -4.52 -6.63 39.06
N GLN A 690 -5.63 -7.01 39.69
CA GLN A 690 -6.73 -7.68 39.01
C GLN A 690 -7.32 -6.85 37.86
N ALA A 691 -7.46 -5.53 38.03
CA ALA A 691 -8.04 -4.66 37.02
C ALA A 691 -7.11 -4.55 35.80
N TRP A 692 -5.80 -4.44 36.06
CA TRP A 692 -4.77 -4.49 35.03
C TRP A 692 -4.82 -5.81 34.24
N GLN A 693 -4.91 -6.95 34.92
CA GLN A 693 -5.03 -8.26 34.28
C GLN A 693 -6.32 -8.39 33.46
N ASP A 694 -7.43 -7.83 33.96
CA ASP A 694 -8.69 -7.79 33.22
C ASP A 694 -8.56 -6.97 31.93
N ARG A 695 -7.82 -5.85 31.97
CA ARG A 695 -7.49 -5.08 30.75
C ARG A 695 -6.61 -5.89 29.79
N SER A 696 -5.60 -6.61 30.27
CA SER A 696 -4.78 -7.46 29.39
C SER A 696 -5.60 -8.57 28.71
N VAL A 697 -6.59 -9.15 29.40
CA VAL A 697 -7.53 -10.12 28.80
C VAL A 697 -8.39 -9.46 27.71
N GLU A 698 -8.82 -8.20 27.91
CA GLU A 698 -9.48 -7.43 26.85
C GLU A 698 -8.55 -7.10 25.69
N ASN A 699 -7.27 -6.82 25.95
CA ASN A 699 -6.26 -6.62 24.92
C ASN A 699 -6.07 -7.88 24.06
N VAL A 700 -6.14 -9.09 24.63
CA VAL A 700 -6.19 -10.36 23.86
C VAL A 700 -7.37 -10.36 22.90
N ARG A 701 -8.57 -9.99 23.38
CA ARG A 701 -9.78 -9.92 22.55
C ARG A 701 -9.61 -8.92 21.42
N ALA A 702 -9.16 -7.71 21.72
CA ALA A 702 -9.01 -6.63 20.75
C ALA A 702 -7.97 -6.97 19.67
N MET A 703 -6.85 -7.56 20.04
CA MET A 703 -5.82 -8.05 19.10
C MET A 703 -6.40 -9.14 18.17
N ILE A 704 -6.90 -10.24 18.73
CA ILE A 704 -7.33 -11.38 17.91
C ILE A 704 -8.50 -11.01 17.00
N THR A 705 -9.50 -10.27 17.51
CA THR A 705 -10.67 -9.88 16.71
C THR A 705 -10.33 -8.89 15.59
N ARG A 706 -9.26 -8.11 15.72
CA ARG A 706 -8.75 -7.25 14.65
C ARG A 706 -8.05 -8.07 13.58
N ASP A 707 -7.25 -9.05 13.98
CA ASP A 707 -6.18 -9.59 13.14
C ASP A 707 -6.38 -11.03 12.66
N TRP A 708 -7.46 -11.68 13.07
CA TRP A 708 -7.73 -13.09 12.84
C TRP A 708 -7.78 -13.56 11.38
N ASN A 709 -7.82 -12.64 10.41
CA ASN A 709 -7.89 -12.94 8.99
C ASN A 709 -6.53 -12.88 8.29
N HIS A 710 -5.49 -12.32 8.93
CA HIS A 710 -4.14 -12.23 8.37
C HIS A 710 -3.52 -13.64 8.22
N PRO A 711 -3.25 -14.14 7.00
CA PRO A 711 -2.52 -15.39 6.82
C PRO A 711 -1.08 -15.31 7.37
N SER A 712 -0.46 -14.14 7.41
CA SER A 712 0.89 -13.98 7.98
C SER A 712 0.97 -14.43 9.44
N ILE A 713 -0.02 -14.09 10.27
CA ILE A 713 0.00 -14.44 11.70
C ILE A 713 -0.21 -15.94 11.87
N VAL A 714 0.71 -16.60 12.57
CA VAL A 714 0.70 -18.07 12.80
C VAL A 714 0.75 -18.47 14.27
N ILE A 715 0.94 -17.51 15.18
CA ILE A 715 0.99 -17.74 16.62
C ILE A 715 0.61 -16.46 17.39
N TRP A 716 -0.15 -16.63 18.48
CA TRP A 716 -0.55 -15.55 19.38
C TRP A 716 0.24 -15.57 20.69
N GLY A 717 0.92 -14.48 21.03
CA GLY A 717 1.53 -14.26 22.35
C GLY A 717 0.50 -13.81 23.37
N VAL A 718 0.11 -14.70 24.28
CA VAL A 718 -0.96 -14.46 25.28
C VAL A 718 -0.44 -14.30 26.70
N ARG A 719 0.89 -14.26 26.86
CA ARG A 719 1.57 -13.91 28.11
C ARG A 719 2.20 -12.54 27.99
N ILE A 720 2.29 -11.84 29.11
CA ILE A 720 3.13 -10.65 29.19
C ILE A 720 4.58 -11.08 28.97
N ASN A 721 5.27 -10.42 28.05
CA ASN A 721 6.65 -10.74 27.68
C ASN A 721 7.52 -10.91 28.93
N GLU A 722 8.20 -12.06 29.06
CA GLU A 722 9.14 -12.35 30.14
C GLU A 722 8.59 -12.30 31.57
N SER A 723 7.27 -12.29 31.73
CA SER A 723 6.67 -12.38 33.06
C SER A 723 6.94 -13.71 33.75
N SER A 724 6.90 -13.69 35.08
CA SER A 724 6.76 -14.91 35.88
C SER A 724 5.44 -15.63 35.59
N ASP A 725 5.36 -16.91 35.92
CA ASP A 725 4.10 -17.65 35.84
C ASP A 725 3.01 -17.05 36.73
N ASN A 726 1.79 -17.02 36.20
CA ASN A 726 0.59 -16.65 36.91
C ASN A 726 -0.57 -17.51 36.39
N HIS A 727 -0.90 -18.58 37.13
CA HIS A 727 -1.88 -19.58 36.72
C HIS A 727 -3.24 -18.97 36.41
N ASP A 728 -3.85 -18.26 37.37
CA ASP A 728 -5.21 -17.75 37.22
C ASP A 728 -5.33 -16.73 36.08
N PHE A 729 -4.30 -15.90 35.89
CA PHE A 729 -4.28 -14.93 34.79
C PHE A 729 -4.10 -15.60 33.43
N TYR A 730 -3.10 -16.48 33.28
CA TYR A 730 -2.79 -17.06 31.98
C TYR A 730 -3.72 -18.18 31.55
N VAL A 731 -4.40 -18.85 32.49
CA VAL A 731 -5.55 -19.71 32.14
C VAL A 731 -6.62 -18.88 31.41
N ARG A 732 -6.87 -17.63 31.83
CA ARG A 732 -7.89 -16.77 31.21
C ARG A 732 -7.48 -16.28 29.83
N THR A 733 -6.24 -15.79 29.65
CA THR A 733 -5.77 -15.32 28.34
C THR A 733 -5.70 -16.46 27.32
N ASN A 734 -5.19 -17.63 27.73
CA ASN A 734 -5.13 -18.81 26.88
C ASN A 734 -6.52 -19.34 26.50
N ALA A 735 -7.44 -19.45 27.46
CA ALA A 735 -8.80 -19.92 27.19
C ALA A 735 -9.52 -18.97 26.22
N LEU A 736 -9.40 -17.66 26.43
CA LEU A 736 -10.01 -16.66 25.56
C LEU A 736 -9.43 -16.68 24.15
N ALA A 737 -8.11 -16.79 24.01
CA ALA A 737 -7.49 -16.86 22.69
C ALA A 737 -7.95 -18.08 21.89
N ARG A 738 -8.03 -19.26 22.54
CA ARG A 738 -8.53 -20.50 21.89
C ARG A 738 -10.02 -20.45 21.58
N GLU A 739 -10.81 -19.74 22.39
CA GLU A 739 -12.24 -19.49 22.11
C GLU A 739 -12.41 -18.62 20.85
N LEU A 740 -11.64 -17.55 20.74
CA LEU A 740 -11.73 -16.59 19.63
C LEU A 740 -11.11 -17.12 18.33
N ASP A 741 -9.98 -17.81 18.42
CA ASP A 741 -9.24 -18.31 17.27
C ASP A 741 -8.63 -19.70 17.51
N PRO A 742 -9.40 -20.78 17.29
CA PRO A 742 -8.88 -22.14 17.38
C PRO A 742 -7.99 -22.53 16.18
N THR A 743 -7.79 -21.65 15.21
CA THR A 743 -7.07 -21.96 13.95
C THR A 743 -5.57 -21.71 14.02
N ARG A 744 -5.10 -21.05 15.08
CA ARG A 744 -3.69 -20.70 15.30
C ARG A 744 -3.26 -21.19 16.68
N ALA A 745 -1.98 -21.52 16.80
CA ALA A 745 -1.39 -21.91 18.07
C ALA A 745 -1.25 -20.71 19.01
N THR A 746 -1.30 -20.93 20.31
CA THR A 746 -0.88 -19.95 21.31
C THR A 746 0.57 -20.17 21.74
N GLY A 747 1.26 -19.07 22.00
CA GLY A 747 2.55 -18.99 22.65
C GLY A 747 2.52 -17.94 23.75
N GLY A 748 3.63 -17.77 24.45
CA GLY A 748 3.73 -16.80 25.53
C GLY A 748 5.17 -16.70 26.00
N VAL A 749 5.81 -15.60 25.59
CA VAL A 749 7.26 -15.44 25.68
C VAL A 749 7.72 -15.36 27.14
N ARG A 750 8.78 -16.11 27.44
CA ARG A 750 9.38 -16.23 28.77
C ARG A 750 10.90 -16.37 28.69
N CYS A 751 11.60 -15.98 29.74
CA CYS A 751 13.05 -16.19 29.88
C CYS A 751 13.43 -17.19 31.00
N ILE A 752 12.42 -17.83 31.61
CA ILE A 752 12.55 -18.77 32.73
C ILE A 752 12.39 -20.24 32.29
N THR A 753 13.09 -21.15 32.98
CA THR A 753 12.95 -22.60 32.79
C THR A 753 11.80 -23.18 33.62
N ASP A 754 11.39 -24.41 33.30
CA ASP A 754 10.40 -25.17 34.07
C ASP A 754 9.04 -24.46 34.24
N SER A 755 8.76 -23.52 33.34
CA SER A 755 7.60 -22.65 33.40
C SER A 755 6.31 -23.42 33.08
N GLU A 756 5.21 -23.00 33.71
CA GLU A 756 3.90 -23.57 33.46
C GLU A 756 3.50 -23.40 31.98
N MET A 757 3.40 -24.53 31.28
CA MET A 757 3.05 -24.56 29.86
C MET A 757 1.54 -24.78 29.69
N LEU A 758 0.79 -23.68 29.59
CA LEU A 758 -0.64 -23.66 29.27
C LEU A 758 -0.90 -23.45 27.76
N GLU A 759 0.08 -22.88 27.08
CA GLU A 759 0.09 -22.55 25.66
C GLU A 759 0.40 -23.78 24.79
N ASP A 760 0.19 -23.67 23.48
CA ASP A 760 0.49 -24.74 22.53
C ASP A 760 2.00 -24.87 22.22
N VAL A 761 2.74 -23.75 22.28
CA VAL A 761 4.17 -23.66 21.97
C VAL A 761 4.94 -23.08 23.16
N TYR A 762 6.04 -23.72 23.56
CA TYR A 762 6.97 -23.19 24.55
C TYR A 762 7.91 -22.18 23.88
N THR A 763 7.55 -20.91 23.97
CA THR A 763 8.29 -19.79 23.36
C THR A 763 9.27 -19.18 24.36
N MET A 764 10.57 -19.32 24.12
CA MET A 764 11.64 -19.04 25.08
C MET A 764 12.64 -17.99 24.58
N ASN A 765 12.94 -17.02 25.42
CA ASN A 765 14.11 -16.14 25.29
C ASN A 765 15.33 -16.86 25.86
N ASP A 766 16.27 -17.24 24.99
CA ASP A 766 17.46 -18.00 25.39
C ASP A 766 18.72 -17.14 25.31
N PHE A 767 19.01 -16.44 26.41
CA PHE A 767 20.17 -15.56 26.55
C PHE A 767 21.43 -16.25 27.08
N ILE A 768 21.54 -17.58 26.96
CA ILE A 768 22.70 -18.32 27.46
C ILE A 768 24.04 -17.91 26.81
N LEU A 769 24.02 -17.32 25.62
CA LEU A 769 25.21 -16.90 24.89
C LEU A 769 25.62 -15.45 25.25
N ASP A 770 26.68 -15.18 26.01
CA ASP A 770 27.71 -16.07 26.58
C ASP A 770 27.80 -15.90 28.10
N GLU A 771 26.94 -16.58 28.85
CA GLU A 771 26.95 -16.58 30.31
C GLU A 771 28.27 -17.09 30.91
N SER A 772 29.09 -17.82 30.14
CA SER A 772 30.39 -18.31 30.62
C SER A 772 31.40 -17.18 30.89
N GLU A 773 31.13 -15.97 30.40
CA GLU A 773 31.87 -14.76 30.75
C GLU A 773 31.70 -14.37 32.23
N LEU A 774 30.61 -14.81 32.89
CA LEU A 774 30.40 -14.55 34.30
C LEU A 774 31.36 -15.41 35.16
N PRO A 775 31.97 -14.84 36.21
CA PRO A 775 33.10 -15.45 36.91
C PRO A 775 32.78 -16.74 37.68
N LEU A 776 31.50 -17.07 37.90
CA LEU A 776 31.04 -18.22 38.69
C LEU A 776 30.28 -19.27 37.86
N ILE A 777 30.39 -19.22 36.53
CA ILE A 777 29.73 -20.16 35.62
C ILE A 777 30.73 -21.19 35.12
N ASN A 778 30.47 -22.47 35.43
CA ASN A 778 31.30 -23.60 34.97
C ASN A 778 30.84 -24.18 33.62
N ARG A 779 29.68 -23.73 33.12
CA ARG A 779 29.15 -24.17 31.83
C ARG A 779 29.99 -23.51 30.72
N PRO A 780 30.45 -24.27 29.71
CA PRO A 780 31.17 -23.69 28.59
C PRO A 780 30.24 -22.79 27.75
N ARG A 781 30.83 -21.91 26.94
CA ARG A 781 30.13 -21.14 25.91
C ARG A 781 29.14 -22.03 25.15
N THR A 782 27.87 -21.67 25.23
CA THR A 782 26.76 -22.44 24.69
C THR A 782 25.87 -21.48 23.92
N ALA A 783 25.52 -21.78 22.67
CA ALA A 783 24.67 -20.91 21.87
C ALA A 783 23.20 -21.00 22.29
N LEU A 784 22.69 -22.22 22.48
CA LEU A 784 21.33 -22.52 22.92
C LEU A 784 21.33 -23.67 23.92
N ARG A 785 20.44 -23.61 24.91
CA ARG A 785 20.18 -24.71 25.84
C ARG A 785 19.40 -25.82 25.14
N SER A 786 19.46 -27.03 25.70
CA SER A 786 18.62 -28.12 25.20
C SER A 786 17.15 -27.91 25.60
N VAL A 787 16.22 -28.27 24.72
CA VAL A 787 14.77 -28.12 24.98
C VAL A 787 14.32 -28.84 26.26
N ALA A 788 14.86 -30.04 26.54
CA ALA A 788 14.52 -30.80 27.73
C ALA A 788 14.99 -30.13 29.04
N GLU A 789 16.13 -29.44 29.00
CA GLU A 789 16.65 -28.66 30.13
C GLU A 789 15.78 -27.43 30.39
N VAL A 790 15.41 -26.70 29.33
CA VAL A 790 14.64 -25.46 29.47
C VAL A 790 13.21 -25.73 29.90
N THR A 791 12.54 -26.69 29.27
CA THR A 791 11.11 -26.92 29.53
C THR A 791 10.86 -27.69 30.82
N GLY A 792 11.81 -28.52 31.27
CA GLY A 792 11.61 -29.47 32.37
C GLY A 792 10.64 -30.61 32.03
N ILE A 793 10.10 -30.64 30.80
CA ILE A 793 9.08 -31.60 30.36
C ILE A 793 9.78 -32.72 29.59
N LYS A 794 9.64 -33.97 30.08
CA LYS A 794 10.26 -35.14 29.44
C LYS A 794 9.70 -35.46 28.06
N LYS A 795 8.43 -35.12 27.82
CA LYS A 795 7.77 -35.30 26.52
C LYS A 795 8.20 -34.16 25.59
N PRO A 796 8.58 -34.44 24.34
CA PRO A 796 8.80 -33.39 23.35
C PRO A 796 7.56 -32.51 23.20
N VAL A 797 7.77 -31.20 23.20
CA VAL A 797 6.75 -30.16 23.00
C VAL A 797 7.25 -29.21 21.90
N PRO A 798 6.35 -28.54 21.16
CA PRO A 798 6.78 -27.49 20.22
C PRO A 798 7.55 -26.40 20.96
N TYR A 799 8.71 -26.02 20.44
CA TYR A 799 9.62 -25.08 21.08
C TYR A 799 10.16 -24.07 20.06
N LEU A 800 10.15 -22.80 20.42
CA LEU A 800 10.65 -21.69 19.59
C LEU A 800 11.55 -20.80 20.43
N VAL A 801 12.75 -20.49 19.95
CA VAL A 801 13.58 -19.44 20.55
C VAL A 801 13.08 -18.09 20.07
N THR A 802 12.58 -17.24 20.96
CA THR A 802 11.94 -15.96 20.60
C THR A 802 12.83 -14.74 20.75
N GLU A 803 13.90 -14.84 21.54
CA GLU A 803 14.95 -13.83 21.67
C GLU A 803 16.29 -14.49 22.02
N TYR A 804 17.38 -13.87 21.60
CA TYR A 804 18.76 -14.22 21.95
C TYR A 804 19.69 -13.05 21.60
N ASN A 805 20.94 -13.09 22.08
CA ASN A 805 21.91 -12.00 21.97
C ASN A 805 21.42 -10.73 22.68
N GLY A 806 21.14 -9.65 21.94
CA GLY A 806 20.67 -8.39 22.54
C GLY A 806 21.61 -7.84 23.61
N HIS A 807 21.08 -7.69 24.82
CA HIS A 807 21.80 -7.16 25.98
C HIS A 807 23.03 -8.02 26.37
N MET A 808 23.11 -9.28 25.94
CA MET A 808 24.28 -10.13 26.15
C MET A 808 25.50 -9.65 25.38
N PHE A 809 25.32 -8.89 24.29
CA PHE A 809 26.44 -8.34 23.51
C PHE A 809 26.09 -7.04 22.76
N PRO A 810 25.88 -5.90 23.46
CA PRO A 810 25.50 -4.64 22.82
C PRO A 810 26.58 -4.15 21.84
N THR A 811 26.21 -3.80 20.62
CA THR A 811 27.17 -3.40 19.58
C THR A 811 26.69 -2.14 18.86
N LYS A 812 27.36 -1.02 19.06
CA LYS A 812 27.08 0.24 18.35
C LYS A 812 27.49 0.10 16.88
N ALA A 813 26.84 0.85 15.99
CA ALA A 813 27.21 0.88 14.57
C ALA A 813 28.68 1.29 14.32
N GLN A 814 29.21 2.12 15.22
CA GLN A 814 30.57 2.66 15.20
C GLN A 814 31.61 1.77 15.91
N ASP A 815 31.18 0.70 16.60
CA ASP A 815 32.08 -0.10 17.43
C ASP A 815 33.20 -0.75 16.60
N PRO A 816 34.37 -1.01 17.23
CA PRO A 816 35.55 -1.53 16.55
C PRO A 816 35.29 -2.84 15.80
N GLU A 817 36.09 -3.06 14.76
CA GLU A 817 35.90 -4.18 13.84
C GLU A 817 35.88 -5.55 14.56
N LEU A 818 36.77 -5.75 15.53
CA LEU A 818 36.82 -6.98 16.33
C LEU A 818 35.53 -7.26 17.10
N ARG A 819 34.86 -6.20 17.61
CA ARG A 819 33.58 -6.34 18.31
C ARG A 819 32.46 -6.68 17.32
N GLN A 820 32.45 -6.04 16.15
CA GLN A 820 31.44 -6.36 15.14
C GLN A 820 31.60 -7.76 14.57
N MET A 821 32.83 -8.27 14.46
CA MET A 821 33.07 -9.68 14.12
C MET A 821 32.45 -10.62 15.15
N GLU A 822 32.64 -10.37 16.45
CA GLU A 822 32.04 -11.20 17.50
C GLU A 822 30.52 -11.10 17.51
N HIS A 823 29.96 -9.91 17.26
CA HIS A 823 28.52 -9.72 17.11
C HIS A 823 27.95 -10.59 15.97
N VAL A 824 28.60 -10.54 14.79
CA VAL A 824 28.29 -11.41 13.64
C VAL A 824 28.37 -12.89 14.03
N ILE A 825 29.45 -13.30 14.68
CA ILE A 825 29.68 -14.69 15.10
C ILE A 825 28.58 -15.19 16.02
N ARG A 826 28.17 -14.42 17.04
CA ARG A 826 27.09 -14.84 17.96
C ARG A 826 25.77 -15.07 17.23
N HIS A 827 25.40 -14.21 16.28
CA HIS A 827 24.20 -14.44 15.48
C HIS A 827 24.29 -15.71 14.63
N LEU A 828 25.44 -15.96 14.00
CA LEU A 828 25.67 -17.19 13.22
C LEU A 828 25.67 -18.45 14.11
N GLU A 829 26.24 -18.38 15.33
CA GLU A 829 26.28 -19.48 16.29
C GLU A 829 24.88 -19.92 16.72
N VAL A 830 24.00 -18.96 17.04
CA VAL A 830 22.61 -19.25 17.41
C VAL A 830 21.82 -19.77 16.21
N LEU A 831 21.92 -19.11 15.05
CA LEU A 831 21.24 -19.58 13.84
C LEU A 831 21.67 -21.01 13.49
N ASN A 832 22.97 -21.32 13.56
CA ASN A 832 23.48 -22.67 13.32
C ASN A 832 22.95 -23.69 14.33
N ALA A 833 22.90 -23.34 15.61
CA ALA A 833 22.37 -24.22 16.65
C ALA A 833 20.87 -24.50 16.44
N ALA A 834 20.08 -23.47 16.11
CA ALA A 834 18.65 -23.61 15.85
C ALA A 834 18.36 -24.47 14.60
N HIS A 835 19.16 -24.37 13.54
CA HIS A 835 19.02 -25.24 12.36
C HIS A 835 19.52 -26.68 12.62
N GLY A 836 20.40 -26.87 13.61
CA GLY A 836 21.00 -28.16 13.94
C GLY A 836 20.18 -29.04 14.89
N ASP A 837 19.30 -28.45 15.70
CA ASP A 837 18.47 -29.17 16.67
C ASP A 837 17.03 -29.33 16.18
N ALA A 838 16.64 -30.56 15.82
CA ALA A 838 15.30 -30.88 15.35
C ALA A 838 14.19 -30.66 16.41
N GLY A 839 14.55 -30.48 17.69
CA GLY A 839 13.60 -30.10 18.74
C GLY A 839 13.26 -28.61 18.77
N ILE A 840 13.97 -27.78 18.00
CA ILE A 840 13.78 -26.33 17.93
C ILE A 840 13.15 -25.98 16.58
N ALA A 841 11.95 -25.38 16.60
CA ALA A 841 11.24 -24.98 15.38
C ALA A 841 11.95 -23.84 14.63
N GLY A 842 12.79 -23.08 15.34
CA GLY A 842 13.61 -22.01 14.79
C GLY A 842 14.01 -20.99 15.86
N SER A 843 14.49 -19.83 15.42
CA SER A 843 14.96 -18.78 16.32
C SER A 843 14.70 -17.37 15.80
N ILE A 844 14.35 -16.46 16.72
CA ILE A 844 14.10 -15.04 16.45
C ILE A 844 15.12 -14.20 17.24
N GLY A 845 15.97 -13.43 16.54
CA GLY A 845 17.03 -12.66 17.19
C GLY A 845 16.55 -11.37 17.84
N TRP A 846 17.22 -10.96 18.92
CA TRP A 846 17.08 -9.62 19.49
C TRP A 846 18.24 -8.73 19.00
N CYS A 847 18.02 -7.75 18.13
CA CYS A 847 16.76 -7.38 17.45
C CYS A 847 17.02 -6.82 16.03
N MET A 848 15.97 -6.42 15.30
CA MET A 848 16.11 -5.84 13.96
C MET A 848 16.97 -4.56 13.96
N PHE A 849 16.60 -3.58 14.78
CA PHE A 849 17.25 -2.28 14.83
C PHE A 849 17.43 -1.78 16.26
N ASP A 850 18.39 -0.89 16.48
CA ASP A 850 18.58 -0.19 17.76
C ASP A 850 17.36 0.68 18.08
N TYR A 851 16.83 0.59 19.30
CA TYR A 851 15.61 1.29 19.70
C TYR A 851 15.85 2.22 20.90
N ASN A 852 15.04 3.28 20.99
CA ASN A 852 15.06 4.15 22.15
C ASN A 852 14.37 3.48 23.36
N THR A 853 14.92 3.70 24.56
CA THR A 853 14.50 3.03 25.79
C THR A 853 14.59 3.97 27.01
N HIS A 854 14.06 3.51 28.15
CA HIS A 854 14.13 4.20 29.44
C HIS A 854 15.56 4.23 30.01
N LYS A 855 15.78 5.09 31.00
CA LYS A 855 17.06 5.22 31.73
C LYS A 855 17.62 3.92 32.33
N ASP A 856 16.76 2.93 32.58
CA ASP A 856 17.13 1.69 33.26
C ASP A 856 17.83 0.69 32.32
N PHE A 857 17.81 0.96 31.02
CA PHE A 857 18.36 0.09 29.98
C PHE A 857 19.30 0.85 29.03
N GLY A 858 19.95 0.09 28.14
CA GLY A 858 20.83 0.64 27.11
C GLY A 858 22.16 1.16 27.64
N ALA A 859 22.79 2.05 26.87
CA ALA A 859 24.13 2.57 27.18
C ALA A 859 24.11 3.86 28.03
N GLY A 860 22.98 4.17 28.69
CA GLY A 860 22.74 5.43 29.40
C GLY A 860 22.37 6.61 28.47
N ASP A 861 22.39 6.39 27.16
CA ASP A 861 22.05 7.34 26.10
C ASP A 861 20.59 7.26 25.64
N ARG A 862 19.77 6.45 26.34
CA ARG A 862 18.39 6.08 25.94
C ARG A 862 18.33 5.25 24.67
N ILE A 863 19.38 4.50 24.34
CA ILE A 863 19.40 3.57 23.21
C ILE A 863 19.90 2.20 23.66
N CYS A 864 19.14 1.16 23.31
CA CYS A 864 19.59 -0.22 23.36
C CYS A 864 20.27 -0.58 22.03
N HIS A 865 21.60 -0.73 22.07
CA HIS A 865 22.44 -1.01 20.90
C HIS A 865 22.43 -2.50 20.55
N HIS A 866 21.24 -3.06 20.34
CA HIS A 866 20.98 -4.48 20.15
C HIS A 866 20.68 -4.86 18.69
N GLY A 867 20.42 -3.86 17.85
CA GLY A 867 20.02 -4.08 16.47
C GLY A 867 21.13 -4.70 15.66
N VAL A 868 20.78 -5.63 14.78
CA VAL A 868 21.64 -6.01 13.65
C VAL A 868 21.71 -4.90 12.61
N MET A 869 20.76 -3.96 12.67
CA MET A 869 20.74 -2.67 11.96
C MET A 869 20.81 -1.51 12.97
N ASP A 870 21.15 -0.32 12.50
CA ASP A 870 20.98 0.91 13.29
C ASP A 870 19.50 1.34 13.37
N ILE A 871 19.19 2.39 14.13
CA ILE A 871 17.82 2.89 14.31
C ILE A 871 17.13 3.35 13.01
N TRP A 872 17.90 3.62 11.95
CA TRP A 872 17.42 4.02 10.63
C TRP A 872 17.17 2.82 9.71
N ARG A 873 17.33 1.60 10.24
CA ARG A 873 17.29 0.34 9.49
C ARG A 873 18.35 0.31 8.39
N GLU A 874 19.54 0.86 8.68
CA GLU A 874 20.73 0.65 7.87
C GLU A 874 21.54 -0.51 8.47
N PRO A 875 22.00 -1.47 7.65
CA PRO A 875 22.64 -2.67 8.17
C PRO A 875 23.96 -2.37 8.89
N LYS A 876 24.13 -2.92 10.10
CA LYS A 876 25.46 -3.22 10.63
C LYS A 876 25.94 -4.54 10.00
N PHE A 877 27.18 -4.95 10.24
CA PHE A 877 27.69 -6.19 9.64
C PHE A 877 26.84 -7.43 10.00
N ALA A 878 26.28 -7.49 11.22
CA ALA A 878 25.45 -8.62 11.67
C ALA A 878 24.14 -8.80 10.89
N ALA A 879 23.61 -7.75 10.24
CA ALA A 879 22.43 -7.89 9.37
C ALA A 879 22.67 -8.91 8.25
N HIS A 880 23.90 -8.94 7.71
CA HIS A 880 24.26 -9.83 6.61
C HIS A 880 24.44 -11.29 7.05
N ALA A 881 24.48 -11.58 8.36
CA ALA A 881 24.41 -12.96 8.86
C ALA A 881 23.04 -13.60 8.53
N TYR A 882 21.98 -12.79 8.52
CA TYR A 882 20.64 -13.19 8.11
C TYR A 882 20.48 -13.10 6.59
N ALA A 883 20.88 -11.97 5.99
CA ALA A 883 20.71 -11.73 4.54
C ALA A 883 21.41 -12.79 3.68
N SER A 884 22.59 -13.25 4.10
CA SER A 884 23.34 -14.30 3.39
C SER A 884 22.66 -15.67 3.43
N GLN A 885 21.60 -15.87 4.23
CA GLN A 885 20.85 -17.12 4.25
C GLN A 885 19.78 -17.21 3.15
N LYS A 886 19.63 -16.17 2.32
CA LYS A 886 18.77 -16.20 1.14
C LYS A 886 19.37 -17.10 0.05
N PRO A 887 18.53 -17.84 -0.70
CA PRO A 887 18.97 -18.51 -1.91
C PRO A 887 19.60 -17.50 -2.89
N PRO A 888 20.71 -17.85 -3.58
CA PRO A 888 21.33 -16.98 -4.59
C PRO A 888 20.38 -16.53 -5.70
N SER A 889 19.33 -17.31 -5.99
CA SER A 889 18.28 -16.98 -6.96
C SER A 889 17.43 -15.76 -6.56
N GLU A 890 17.36 -15.43 -5.27
CA GLU A 890 16.66 -14.25 -4.76
C GLU A 890 17.57 -13.01 -4.67
N GLY A 891 18.87 -13.17 -4.92
CA GLY A 891 19.86 -12.10 -4.89
C GLY A 891 21.18 -12.53 -4.29
N ILE A 892 22.28 -12.05 -4.88
CA ILE A 892 23.63 -12.34 -4.40
C ILE A 892 23.97 -11.46 -3.21
N VAL A 893 24.48 -12.07 -2.15
CA VAL A 893 24.99 -11.38 -0.95
C VAL A 893 26.46 -11.75 -0.79
N MET A 894 27.32 -10.75 -0.64
CA MET A 894 28.73 -10.93 -0.27
C MET A 894 29.23 -9.69 0.48
N GLU A 895 29.31 -9.80 1.81
CA GLU A 895 29.75 -8.71 2.67
C GLU A 895 30.93 -9.12 3.56
N PRO A 896 32.15 -8.64 3.26
CA PRO A 896 33.30 -8.79 4.14
C PRO A 896 33.13 -7.96 5.41
N VAL A 897 33.36 -8.59 6.57
CA VAL A 897 33.31 -7.94 7.88
C VAL A 897 34.64 -7.25 8.15
N THR A 898 34.90 -6.17 7.41
CA THR A 898 36.09 -5.33 7.58
C THR A 898 35.90 -3.91 7.05
N PHE A 899 36.63 -2.98 7.66
CA PHE A 899 36.84 -1.61 7.17
C PHE A 899 38.14 -1.46 6.36
N TRP A 900 38.90 -2.53 6.18
CA TRP A 900 40.16 -2.56 5.44
C TRP A 900 41.22 -1.56 5.93
N ALA A 901 41.35 -1.41 7.25
CA ALA A 901 42.34 -0.54 7.87
C ALA A 901 43.41 -1.35 8.62
N ARG A 902 44.69 -1.08 8.33
CA ARG A 902 45.82 -1.85 8.89
C ARG A 902 45.82 -1.90 10.42
N GLY A 903 45.56 -0.78 11.08
CA GLY A 903 45.76 -0.62 12.52
C GLY A 903 44.47 -0.64 13.34
N GLU A 904 43.34 -0.97 12.73
CA GLU A 904 42.03 -0.97 13.42
C GLU A 904 41.93 -2.16 14.39
N ARG A 905 42.32 -3.35 13.94
CA ARG A 905 42.36 -4.55 14.79
C ARG A 905 43.64 -4.58 15.62
N ASN A 906 43.57 -5.25 16.77
CA ASN A 906 44.76 -5.60 17.56
C ASN A 906 45.82 -6.27 16.69
N ILE A 907 47.10 -5.92 16.93
CA ILE A 907 48.27 -6.32 16.12
C ILE A 907 48.26 -5.66 14.73
N GLY A 908 47.22 -5.90 13.93
CA GLY A 908 46.96 -5.27 12.65
C GLY A 908 46.58 -6.24 11.54
N GLY A 909 46.18 -5.69 10.39
CA GLY A 909 45.64 -6.44 9.25
C GLY A 909 44.15 -6.78 9.41
N VAL A 910 43.63 -7.59 8.49
CA VAL A 910 42.20 -7.96 8.40
C VAL A 910 41.93 -9.46 8.53
N LEU A 911 42.96 -10.26 8.83
CA LEU A 911 42.80 -11.70 9.09
C LEU A 911 42.63 -11.97 10.60
N PRO A 912 41.76 -12.91 11.00
CA PRO A 912 40.84 -13.68 10.17
C PRO A 912 39.70 -12.80 9.59
N LEU A 913 39.36 -12.97 8.31
CA LEU A 913 38.32 -12.22 7.62
C LEU A 913 37.08 -13.08 7.45
N ILE A 914 35.94 -12.62 7.99
CA ILE A 914 34.63 -13.23 7.75
C ILE A 914 34.03 -12.58 6.51
N VAL A 915 33.52 -13.37 5.58
CA VAL A 915 32.74 -12.91 4.43
C VAL A 915 31.37 -13.59 4.49
N LEU A 916 30.34 -12.78 4.75
CA LEU A 916 28.95 -13.22 4.84
C LEU A 916 28.39 -13.33 3.43
N THR A 917 28.13 -14.56 2.96
CA THR A 917 27.79 -14.77 1.55
C THR A 917 26.93 -16.01 1.31
N ASN A 918 26.14 -15.97 0.24
CA ASN A 918 25.47 -17.13 -0.34
C ASN A 918 26.19 -17.71 -1.58
N CYS A 919 27.39 -17.22 -1.91
CA CYS A 919 28.24 -17.77 -2.96
C CYS A 919 28.83 -19.15 -2.58
N ASP A 920 29.23 -19.94 -3.59
CA ASP A 920 29.87 -21.24 -3.38
C ASP A 920 31.31 -21.11 -2.88
N GLU A 921 31.98 -20.03 -3.29
CA GLU A 921 33.36 -19.71 -2.93
C GLU A 921 33.63 -18.21 -3.04
N VAL A 922 34.65 -17.75 -2.31
CA VAL A 922 35.13 -16.37 -2.32
C VAL A 922 36.62 -16.38 -2.62
N GLU A 923 37.05 -15.45 -3.48
CA GLU A 923 38.45 -15.23 -3.81
C GLU A 923 38.94 -13.93 -3.17
N PHE A 924 40.05 -14.03 -2.45
CA PHE A 924 40.74 -12.93 -1.80
C PHE A 924 41.99 -12.56 -2.58
N GLU A 925 42.18 -11.28 -2.86
CA GLU A 925 43.34 -10.73 -3.54
C GLU A 925 43.92 -9.53 -2.76
N CYS A 926 45.20 -9.60 -2.37
CA CYS A 926 45.92 -8.49 -1.75
C CYS A 926 47.43 -8.68 -1.90
N ALA A 927 48.17 -7.60 -2.23
CA ALA A 927 49.64 -7.59 -2.29
C ALA A 927 50.27 -8.72 -3.16
N GLY A 928 49.58 -9.15 -4.21
CA GLY A 928 50.03 -10.24 -5.09
C GLY A 928 49.74 -11.66 -4.58
N VAL A 929 49.04 -11.79 -3.45
CA VAL A 929 48.48 -13.05 -2.94
C VAL A 929 47.04 -13.18 -3.42
N THR A 930 46.72 -14.31 -4.05
CA THR A 930 45.36 -14.67 -4.48
C THR A 930 44.99 -16.01 -3.89
N ARG A 931 43.82 -16.10 -3.22
CA ARG A 931 43.37 -17.34 -2.55
C ARG A 931 41.86 -17.50 -2.66
N ARG A 932 41.42 -18.65 -3.18
CA ARG A 932 40.02 -19.07 -3.22
C ARG A 932 39.71 -19.93 -2.00
N VAL A 933 38.61 -19.62 -1.32
CA VAL A 933 38.19 -20.21 -0.04
C VAL A 933 36.68 -20.45 -0.07
N GLY A 934 36.25 -21.63 0.36
CA GLY A 934 34.83 -21.99 0.46
C GLY A 934 34.23 -21.70 1.85
N PRO A 935 32.91 -21.91 2.01
CA PRO A 935 32.21 -21.79 3.29
C PRO A 935 32.86 -22.60 4.42
N ASP A 936 32.95 -22.03 5.62
CA ASP A 936 33.48 -22.71 6.82
C ASP A 936 32.41 -23.66 7.42
N ARG A 937 32.15 -24.75 6.69
CA ARG A 937 31.19 -25.79 7.07
C ARG A 937 31.64 -26.61 8.28
N GLU A 938 32.93 -26.56 8.63
CA GLU A 938 33.42 -27.18 9.86
C GLU A 938 32.89 -26.43 11.08
N ARG A 939 32.90 -25.09 11.03
CA ARG A 939 32.38 -24.25 12.12
C ARG A 939 30.86 -24.17 12.15
N PHE A 940 30.20 -24.05 11.00
CA PHE A 940 28.74 -23.88 10.91
C PHE A 940 28.11 -24.95 10.00
N PRO A 941 28.03 -26.21 10.46
CA PRO A 941 27.59 -27.34 9.64
C PRO A 941 26.10 -27.34 9.28
N HIS A 942 25.27 -26.56 9.96
CA HIS A 942 23.81 -26.61 9.85
C HIS A 942 23.20 -25.38 9.17
N LEU A 943 23.98 -24.33 8.93
CA LEU A 943 23.46 -23.16 8.21
C LEU A 943 23.19 -23.50 6.73
N PRO A 944 22.10 -22.94 6.14
CA PRO A 944 21.87 -23.01 4.70
C PRO A 944 23.06 -22.45 3.91
N HIS A 945 23.55 -21.27 4.31
CA HIS A 945 24.69 -20.59 3.72
C HIS A 945 25.71 -20.22 4.81
N PRO A 946 26.60 -21.14 5.19
CA PRO A 946 27.70 -20.85 6.10
C PRO A 946 28.61 -19.77 5.50
N PRO A 947 29.14 -18.83 6.30
CA PRO A 947 30.03 -17.80 5.78
C PRO A 947 31.38 -18.37 5.36
N VAL A 948 32.10 -17.64 4.51
CA VAL A 948 33.51 -17.91 4.24
C VAL A 948 34.35 -17.27 5.33
N ILE A 949 35.30 -18.01 5.90
CA ILE A 949 36.27 -17.48 6.88
C ILE A 949 37.68 -17.70 6.33
N ILE A 950 38.34 -16.59 5.99
CA ILE A 950 39.72 -16.58 5.51
C ILE A 950 40.63 -16.34 6.71
N ASP A 951 41.57 -17.24 6.96
CA ASP A 951 42.43 -17.20 8.14
C ASP A 951 43.79 -17.88 7.88
N HIS A 952 44.54 -18.11 8.96
CA HIS A 952 45.85 -18.76 8.94
C HIS A 952 45.90 -20.16 8.29
N ARG A 953 44.76 -20.85 8.16
CA ARG A 953 44.68 -22.14 7.44
C ARG A 953 44.83 -21.95 5.93
N HIS A 954 44.54 -20.75 5.44
CA HIS A 954 44.42 -20.42 4.04
C HIS A 954 45.59 -19.57 3.52
N ILE A 955 46.05 -18.63 4.36
CA ILE A 955 47.12 -17.67 4.06
C ILE A 955 48.06 -17.57 5.25
N SER A 956 49.36 -17.78 5.04
CA SER A 956 50.38 -17.67 6.09
C SER A 956 50.80 -16.22 6.34
N ALA A 957 51.40 -15.95 7.51
CA ALA A 957 51.88 -14.61 7.85
C ALA A 957 53.01 -14.13 6.92
N GLU A 958 53.80 -15.05 6.36
CA GLU A 958 54.87 -14.75 5.41
C GLU A 958 54.34 -14.34 4.04
N GLU A 959 53.23 -14.94 3.59
CA GLU A 959 52.65 -14.70 2.27
C GLU A 959 52.14 -13.26 2.12
N LEU A 960 51.54 -12.69 3.17
CA LEU A 960 51.10 -11.28 3.17
C LEU A 960 52.22 -10.29 3.52
N GLY A 961 53.46 -10.77 3.70
CA GLY A 961 54.59 -9.98 4.13
C GLY A 961 54.59 -9.73 5.64
N GLN A 962 55.50 -10.42 6.35
CA GLN A 962 55.70 -10.30 7.79
C GLN A 962 55.90 -8.83 8.20
N TRP A 963 54.89 -8.21 8.83
CA TRP A 963 54.93 -6.82 9.30
C TRP A 963 55.35 -5.79 8.23
N GLY A 964 55.05 -6.03 6.96
CA GLY A 964 55.40 -5.13 5.86
C GLY A 964 55.07 -3.66 6.17
N MET A 965 55.94 -2.71 5.81
CA MET A 965 55.74 -1.29 6.19
C MET A 965 54.64 -0.60 5.39
N SER A 966 54.16 -1.20 4.29
CA SER A 966 53.13 -0.64 3.40
C SER A 966 51.79 -1.36 3.56
N TRP A 967 50.68 -0.63 3.46
CA TRP A 967 49.32 -1.17 3.40
C TRP A 967 48.85 -1.20 1.94
N HIS A 968 48.12 -2.24 1.56
CA HIS A 968 47.79 -2.53 0.16
C HIS A 968 46.27 -2.51 -0.06
N PRO A 969 45.81 -2.15 -1.27
CA PRO A 969 44.41 -2.34 -1.65
C PRO A 969 44.05 -3.83 -1.68
N GLY A 970 42.78 -4.11 -1.46
CA GLY A 970 42.21 -5.45 -1.45
C GLY A 970 41.08 -5.61 -2.44
N ARG A 971 40.91 -6.82 -2.93
CA ARG A 971 39.76 -7.22 -3.74
C ARG A 971 39.21 -8.54 -3.23
N ILE A 972 37.89 -8.58 -3.07
CA ILE A 972 37.13 -9.76 -2.68
C ILE A 972 36.12 -10.05 -3.79
N THR A 973 36.16 -11.26 -4.35
CA THR A 973 35.34 -11.67 -5.48
C THR A 973 34.50 -12.88 -5.12
N GLY A 974 33.18 -12.81 -5.34
CA GLY A 974 32.24 -13.89 -5.02
C GLY A 974 31.94 -14.72 -6.28
N TRP A 975 31.93 -16.04 -6.12
CA TRP A 975 31.78 -16.97 -7.22
C TRP A 975 30.64 -17.96 -6.97
N LEU A 976 29.85 -18.21 -8.01
CA LEU A 976 28.76 -19.19 -8.02
C LEU A 976 28.91 -20.05 -9.28
N ASN A 977 29.02 -21.37 -9.12
CA ASN A 977 29.26 -22.30 -10.23
C ASN A 977 30.45 -21.94 -11.14
N GLY A 978 31.50 -21.32 -10.58
CA GLY A 978 32.68 -20.88 -11.32
C GLY A 978 32.52 -19.58 -12.12
N GLU A 979 31.37 -18.90 -12.03
CA GLU A 979 31.15 -17.56 -12.56
C GLU A 979 31.30 -16.50 -11.47
N GLN A 980 31.90 -15.36 -11.82
CA GLN A 980 32.01 -14.22 -10.92
C GLN A 980 30.64 -13.51 -10.82
N VAL A 981 30.09 -13.42 -9.61
CA VAL A 981 28.75 -12.86 -9.36
C VAL A 981 28.76 -11.68 -8.39
N ALA A 982 29.85 -11.46 -7.65
CA ALA A 982 30.00 -10.31 -6.77
C ALA A 982 31.45 -9.79 -6.76
N LEU A 983 31.62 -8.50 -6.49
CA LEU A 983 32.93 -7.84 -6.38
C LEU A 983 32.87 -6.76 -5.29
N ARG A 984 33.86 -6.76 -4.40
CA ARG A 984 34.07 -5.71 -3.41
C ARG A 984 35.55 -5.31 -3.40
N ASP A 985 35.81 -4.06 -3.74
CA ASP A 985 37.14 -3.46 -3.74
C ASP A 985 37.33 -2.58 -2.50
N TYR A 986 38.54 -2.60 -1.93
CA TYR A 986 38.96 -1.75 -0.83
C TYR A 986 40.27 -1.05 -1.16
N VAL A 987 40.34 0.26 -0.92
CA VAL A 987 41.58 1.04 -1.03
C VAL A 987 42.37 1.04 0.28
N ALA A 988 43.68 1.29 0.19
CA ALA A 988 44.53 1.41 1.37
C ALA A 988 44.43 2.79 2.06
N ASP A 989 43.98 3.79 1.31
CA ASP A 989 43.97 5.21 1.66
C ASP A 989 42.57 5.84 1.41
N PRO A 990 41.55 5.42 2.18
CA PRO A 990 40.19 5.93 2.00
C PRO A 990 40.14 7.44 2.25
N LEU A 991 39.54 8.16 1.30
CA LEU A 991 39.37 9.62 1.35
C LEU A 991 37.90 9.98 1.12
N PRO A 992 37.37 11.01 1.82
CA PRO A 992 36.06 11.60 1.52
C PRO A 992 35.90 11.89 0.04
N THR A 993 35.07 11.10 -0.65
CA THR A 993 34.89 11.19 -2.11
C THR A 993 33.45 11.53 -2.45
N THR A 994 32.50 10.73 -1.97
CA THR A 994 31.07 10.93 -2.28
C THR A 994 30.26 11.03 -0.99
N LEU A 995 29.50 12.12 -0.84
CA LEU A 995 28.43 12.21 0.16
C LEU A 995 27.13 11.78 -0.51
N GLN A 996 26.75 10.52 -0.34
CA GLN A 996 25.58 9.96 -0.99
C GLN A 996 24.30 10.38 -0.25
N ILE A 997 23.27 10.76 -1.02
CA ILE A 997 21.88 10.90 -0.56
C ILE A 997 21.07 9.83 -1.27
N ALA A 998 20.48 8.89 -0.52
CA ALA A 998 19.75 7.75 -1.05
C ALA A 998 18.33 7.71 -0.45
N PRO A 999 17.35 8.37 -1.08
CA PRO A 999 15.95 8.16 -0.73
C PRO A 999 15.53 6.74 -1.08
N ASP A 1000 14.63 6.13 -0.30
CA ASP A 1000 14.10 4.79 -0.60
C ASP A 1000 13.31 4.76 -1.93
N ARG A 1001 12.83 5.93 -2.41
CA ARG A 1001 12.06 6.10 -3.64
C ARG A 1001 12.40 7.42 -4.33
N ASP A 1002 12.47 7.39 -5.66
CA ASP A 1002 12.65 8.59 -6.49
C ASP A 1002 11.32 9.25 -6.89
N THR A 1003 10.19 8.53 -6.76
CA THR A 1003 8.85 9.02 -7.11
C THR A 1003 7.83 8.51 -6.09
N LEU A 1004 6.95 9.40 -5.65
CA LEU A 1004 5.90 9.16 -4.66
C LEU A 1004 4.58 9.81 -5.09
N PRO A 1005 3.43 9.28 -4.66
CA PRO A 1005 2.17 9.98 -4.82
C PRO A 1005 2.12 11.22 -3.92
N ALA A 1006 1.25 12.18 -4.26
CA ALA A 1006 0.94 13.33 -3.41
C ALA A 1006 0.07 12.91 -2.22
N ASP A 1007 0.70 12.25 -1.23
CA ASP A 1007 0.05 11.71 -0.04
C ASP A 1007 0.76 12.18 1.24
N ALA A 1008 0.00 12.85 2.11
CA ALA A 1008 0.49 13.38 3.37
C ALA A 1008 0.73 12.29 4.43
N ASP A 1009 0.39 11.03 4.19
CA ASP A 1009 0.67 9.90 5.09
C ASP A 1009 2.10 9.35 4.95
N ILE A 1010 2.82 9.72 3.89
CA ILE A 1010 4.11 9.13 3.57
C ILE A 1010 5.23 9.75 4.43
N ASP A 1011 5.95 8.88 5.13
CA ASP A 1011 7.23 9.15 5.76
C ASP A 1011 8.35 8.53 4.91
N LEU A 1012 8.99 9.32 4.04
CA LEU A 1012 10.08 8.86 3.18
C LEU A 1012 11.38 8.75 3.97
N ARG A 1013 11.94 7.53 4.06
CA ARG A 1013 13.30 7.34 4.57
C ARG A 1013 14.34 7.80 3.53
N VAL A 1014 15.33 8.55 4.01
CA VAL A 1014 16.47 9.00 3.22
C VAL A 1014 17.77 8.72 3.97
N MET A 1015 18.64 7.91 3.36
CA MET A 1015 19.95 7.58 3.91
C MET A 1015 21.03 8.54 3.42
N LEU A 1016 21.94 8.89 4.33
CA LEU A 1016 23.17 9.62 4.04
C LEU A 1016 24.37 8.72 4.30
N ARG A 1017 25.30 8.64 3.34
CA ARG A 1017 26.52 7.84 3.46
C ARG A 1017 27.76 8.64 3.09
N ALA A 1018 28.78 8.62 3.94
CA ALA A 1018 30.09 9.18 3.66
C ALA A 1018 30.97 8.11 3.02
N LEU A 1019 31.24 8.23 1.73
CA LEU A 1019 31.86 7.17 0.92
C LEU A 1019 33.26 7.55 0.40
N ASP A 1020 34.11 6.53 0.31
CA ASP A 1020 35.45 6.57 -0.28
C ASP A 1020 35.45 6.44 -1.81
N GLN A 1021 36.64 6.36 -2.40
CA GLN A 1021 36.89 6.27 -3.84
C GLN A 1021 36.27 5.02 -4.51
N THR A 1022 36.01 3.99 -3.71
CA THR A 1022 35.48 2.69 -4.12
C THR A 1022 34.05 2.44 -3.63
N GLY A 1023 33.42 3.46 -3.03
CA GLY A 1023 32.04 3.38 -2.52
C GLY A 1023 31.91 2.74 -1.14
N ASN A 1024 33.01 2.52 -0.41
CA ASN A 1024 32.93 2.02 0.97
C ASN A 1024 32.67 3.17 1.93
N ARG A 1025 31.91 2.91 3.00
CA ARG A 1025 31.66 3.89 4.05
C ARG A 1025 32.94 4.24 4.81
N LEU A 1026 33.04 5.49 5.28
CA LEU A 1026 34.09 5.97 6.18
C LEU A 1026 33.65 5.76 7.63
N PRO A 1027 33.96 4.61 8.25
CA PRO A 1027 33.32 4.21 9.50
C PRO A 1027 33.56 5.22 10.60
N PHE A 1028 34.80 5.65 10.84
CA PHE A 1028 35.19 6.50 11.97
C PHE A 1028 35.17 8.01 11.66
N LEU A 1029 34.42 8.43 10.63
CA LEU A 1029 34.25 9.85 10.34
C LEU A 1029 33.14 10.43 11.22
N ASP A 1030 33.52 10.94 12.39
CA ASP A 1030 32.62 11.68 13.29
C ASP A 1030 32.35 13.09 12.72
N ALA A 1031 31.28 13.20 11.94
CA ALA A 1031 30.90 14.45 11.28
C ALA A 1031 29.39 14.69 11.31
N GLY A 1032 29.03 15.97 11.45
CA GLY A 1032 27.67 16.45 11.26
C GLY A 1032 27.44 16.84 9.80
N ILE A 1033 26.48 16.21 9.14
CA ILE A 1033 26.03 16.54 7.78
C ILE A 1033 24.91 17.58 7.88
N ALA A 1034 25.14 18.77 7.33
CA ALA A 1034 24.12 19.80 7.28
C ALA A 1034 23.15 19.49 6.14
N VAL A 1035 21.86 19.39 6.45
CA VAL A 1035 20.81 19.02 5.51
C VAL A 1035 19.81 20.16 5.38
N THR A 1036 19.38 20.43 4.15
CA THR A 1036 18.22 21.30 3.87
C THR A 1036 17.25 20.56 2.96
N VAL A 1037 15.95 20.76 3.21
CA VAL A 1037 14.86 20.15 2.44
C VAL A 1037 13.93 21.25 1.98
N ASP A 1038 13.73 21.34 0.67
CA ASP A 1038 12.76 22.21 0.02
C ASP A 1038 11.70 21.35 -0.70
N GLY A 1039 10.52 21.91 -0.96
CA GLY A 1039 9.42 21.22 -1.64
C GLY A 1039 8.35 20.67 -0.68
N PRO A 1040 7.44 19.80 -1.16
CA PRO A 1040 6.24 19.39 -0.43
C PRO A 1040 6.49 18.30 0.63
N ALA A 1041 7.51 18.50 1.48
CA ALA A 1041 7.80 17.63 2.62
C ALA A 1041 8.52 18.39 3.75
N ARG A 1042 8.32 17.96 4.99
CA ARG A 1042 9.06 18.46 6.17
C ARG A 1042 10.08 17.43 6.65
N LEU A 1043 11.24 17.91 7.07
CA LEU A 1043 12.25 17.09 7.74
C LEU A 1043 11.82 16.74 9.16
N ILE A 1044 11.95 15.46 9.56
CA ILE A 1044 11.77 15.02 10.94
C ILE A 1044 13.13 14.88 11.63
N GLY A 1045 13.31 15.55 12.77
CA GLY A 1045 14.58 15.65 13.50
C GLY A 1045 15.40 16.88 13.10
N PRO A 1046 16.67 16.97 13.55
CA PRO A 1046 17.49 18.18 13.39
C PRO A 1046 18.01 18.39 11.96
N ASP A 1047 18.38 19.64 11.62
CA ASP A 1047 19.02 19.97 10.33
C ASP A 1047 20.45 19.39 10.22
N LEU A 1048 21.12 19.14 11.35
CA LEU A 1048 22.47 18.58 11.41
C LEU A 1048 22.42 17.11 11.81
N ARG A 1049 22.82 16.21 10.90
CA ARG A 1049 22.77 14.75 11.09
C ARG A 1049 24.14 14.18 11.41
N MET A 1050 24.26 13.46 12.52
CA MET A 1050 25.53 12.86 12.93
C MET A 1050 25.74 11.53 12.23
N LEU A 1051 26.89 11.36 11.57
CA LEU A 1051 27.32 10.05 11.09
C LEU A 1051 27.65 9.13 12.27
N GLN A 1052 27.16 7.89 12.21
CA GLN A 1052 27.46 6.82 13.14
C GLN A 1052 27.80 5.57 12.31
N GLY A 1053 29.04 5.11 12.35
CA GLY A 1053 29.55 4.06 11.47
C GLY A 1053 29.64 4.52 10.00
N GLY A 1054 29.85 5.82 9.76
CA GLY A 1054 29.94 6.42 8.42
C GLY A 1054 28.61 6.66 7.70
N THR A 1055 27.48 6.38 8.34
CA THR A 1055 26.12 6.54 7.79
C THR A 1055 25.20 7.23 8.80
N THR A 1056 24.07 7.76 8.33
CA THR A 1056 22.97 8.26 9.16
C THR A 1056 21.70 8.37 8.34
N GLY A 1057 20.53 8.42 8.98
CA GLY A 1057 19.24 8.49 8.30
C GLY A 1057 18.41 9.71 8.69
N MET A 1058 17.35 9.94 7.92
CA MET A 1058 16.27 10.85 8.24
C MET A 1058 14.95 10.36 7.64
N LEU A 1059 13.84 10.84 8.17
CA LEU A 1059 12.53 10.71 7.54
C LEU A 1059 12.03 12.09 7.10
N LEU A 1060 11.40 12.12 5.93
CA LEU A 1060 10.71 13.28 5.38
C LEU A 1060 9.20 12.99 5.36
N ARG A 1061 8.43 13.76 6.12
CA ARG A 1061 6.97 13.64 6.12
C ARG A 1061 6.40 14.52 5.01
N LEU A 1062 5.72 13.92 4.04
CA LEU A 1062 5.10 14.64 2.93
C LEU A 1062 3.94 15.54 3.41
N THR A 1063 3.68 16.63 2.69
CA THR A 1063 2.57 17.55 2.99
C THR A 1063 1.26 17.16 2.32
N GLY A 1064 1.30 16.27 1.32
CA GLY A 1064 0.17 15.94 0.43
C GLY A 1064 0.06 16.82 -0.81
N GLU A 1065 0.95 17.81 -0.96
CA GLU A 1065 1.02 18.63 -2.17
C GLU A 1065 1.90 17.97 -3.24
N ALA A 1066 1.54 18.13 -4.51
CA ALA A 1066 2.38 17.71 -5.64
C ALA A 1066 3.56 18.68 -5.84
N GLY A 1067 4.68 18.19 -6.35
CA GLY A 1067 5.86 18.99 -6.63
C GLY A 1067 7.16 18.19 -6.63
N THR A 1068 8.27 18.85 -6.41
CA THR A 1068 9.59 18.21 -6.33
C THR A 1068 10.20 18.50 -4.97
N ILE A 1069 10.49 17.45 -4.22
CA ILE A 1069 11.30 17.54 -3.00
C ILE A 1069 12.76 17.65 -3.41
N ARG A 1070 13.47 18.65 -2.91
CA ARG A 1070 14.91 18.84 -3.12
C ARG A 1070 15.63 18.68 -1.79
N ILE A 1071 16.55 17.72 -1.73
CA ILE A 1071 17.33 17.39 -0.53
C ILE A 1071 18.77 17.77 -0.82
N THR A 1072 19.35 18.63 0.02
CA THR A 1072 20.74 19.04 -0.11
C THR A 1072 21.52 18.63 1.14
N ALA A 1073 22.66 17.97 0.96
CA ALA A 1073 23.55 17.56 2.05
C ALA A 1073 24.94 18.18 1.86
N ARG A 1074 25.51 18.73 2.93
CA ARG A 1074 26.77 19.48 2.90
C ARG A 1074 27.69 19.08 4.05
N HIS A 1075 28.97 18.95 3.73
CA HIS A 1075 30.06 18.83 4.70
C HIS A 1075 31.37 19.36 4.10
N PRO A 1076 32.25 20.08 4.83
CA PRO A 1076 33.44 20.72 4.26
C PRO A 1076 34.45 19.80 3.58
N GLN A 1077 34.47 18.51 3.94
CA GLN A 1077 35.37 17.51 3.33
C GLN A 1077 34.80 16.86 2.07
N PHE A 1078 33.54 17.13 1.71
CA PHE A 1078 32.87 16.55 0.55
C PHE A 1078 32.41 17.62 -0.43
N ALA A 1079 32.22 17.22 -1.68
CA ALA A 1079 31.40 18.00 -2.59
C ALA A 1079 29.95 18.07 -2.06
N GLU A 1080 29.29 19.20 -2.28
CA GLU A 1080 27.86 19.33 -2.02
C GLU A 1080 27.09 18.29 -2.83
N ALA A 1081 26.16 17.60 -2.18
CA ALA A 1081 25.29 16.62 -2.80
C ALA A 1081 23.85 17.12 -2.81
N VAL A 1082 23.14 16.86 -3.91
CA VAL A 1082 21.73 17.19 -4.09
C VAL A 1082 21.01 15.98 -4.68
N ALA A 1083 19.87 15.61 -4.10
CA ALA A 1083 18.96 14.62 -4.64
C ALA A 1083 17.55 15.22 -4.75
N THR A 1084 16.73 14.65 -5.63
CA THR A 1084 15.35 15.09 -5.85
C THR A 1084 14.40 13.91 -5.85
N VAL A 1085 13.21 14.10 -5.28
CA VAL A 1085 12.11 13.13 -5.33
C VAL A 1085 10.88 13.81 -5.90
N THR A 1086 10.27 13.20 -6.91
CA THR A 1086 9.04 13.70 -7.53
C THR A 1086 7.82 13.27 -6.72
N VAL A 1087 6.88 14.18 -6.52
CA VAL A 1087 5.63 13.95 -5.78
C VAL A 1087 4.45 14.35 -6.67
N GLY A 1088 3.53 13.42 -6.92
CA GLY A 1088 2.32 13.65 -7.72
C GLY A 1088 2.41 13.11 -9.13
#